data_AF-A0A1Y1V7N3-F1
#
_entry.id   AF-A0A1Y1V7N3-F1
#
_cell.length_a   1.000
_cell.length_b   1.000
_cell.length_c   1.000
_cell.angle_alpha   90.00
_cell.angle_beta   90.00
_cell.angle_gamma   90.00
#
_symmetry.space_group_name_H-M   'P 1'
#
loop_
_entity.id
_entity.type
_entity.pdbx_description
1 polymer ?
#
loop_
_entity_poly.entity_id
_entity_poly.type
_entity_poly.pdbx_seq_one_letter_code
_entity_poly.pdbx_strand_id
1 'polypeptide(L)'
;MFRYFLIVNFMILHYILHVSTKEIKIKNNSNFYELEKIINENQGDSNELVLYFVDDYYDMSKYPNFDISVVVLSNITFLGNNNGTVFDYKWDKKGPFSIGFYNVSGKIVKFENLIIKNFYPKGQNNKFMTRFSAKNDNFQVVYNNCTFTDNKYSLITVTFPSDEKTQEEPQLTMINCKFYNNSDRIISTYHIHESREPDLYKCSTIKIINCIFINNNYIFLSNLSHFIFENSYFSINNNNINNEYKILYTNSATDKLSIKDSVFENINSSVPLIDATGLTLDIKNSTFTNCTTENGYLFYVKRHIHKNQKITIENSEFSKTCTLFHGDLTKTEISNSIIKNMNIKFSIPAISDSKLSNYSIKDTIFMNLNVTNELFNKESSYTFENIKFKNIISNSKAVLYFLYYNITLNNIEVDNVSCTGDGGESSFMLYDSDESINSRLQINNLYTKNCVLNGSFIKVKGKVNEIDIHNSSFNRIDSYGPTIQCISHKTAFTMTNNNIYNNINRNKLDCGIIQLTNNVNASIENSNFQNNISKSNGGVLYIKNILDMNLDLNSNIFIKNEATNGGAIFISNKLNRDNEGRINFENNVFLKNKAYSFGGAIYTEYDELVSSFTVNNTVANNDADIIGGGIFISNSSKMRLLDMNKWNINNNTVNARINNYFTRPAYIKLNSSIYKNEIKITTGDHLPLNFILYDEYDQPIEDETEYYSTILIKLSLIPITNNDKELIDDVHNKYNLIGNVGTYVNGEINFDNLKIYAHNGTYQLNLLIKNYNYDIKFDEIIYINVSECSKDQITLYNNYDMPYCETPKCSLECLNKENTMCIPPEIKSFVNDIKLNKCVCKEGWSGTKCDEKVFINYSNFKKFILPVISLIIFIVVCYSVFTLFNKDQGIIKDTGLIRILVFSAGTIIFNISNIFMTYNNYSECVINFIFKHIGILLILCVCLLNILLGYKLGFLKERRNYKFLNEDVEDKDIMPEKLPYYSDVKSNISAYNKSRLTIALSIKKNKNESSFLFDQINEDYYRKIKITRILFIELICIFSIFILFVILIPIMHNIRNDKGILKQSHTKDWMFSCSLEQPDLVFNSIELTLFLIIFLFGKATKKYNYIYTYIQYFVYTSFLSLSFGPIINIITYCILGEQRLTKIYIDFSLNTICYFSIFITFSWDKIYYILKKQGNDSTHYFIFERHEFCSKHNSNICGCKINLSKENICNNIDNYIILYKMCSTLH
;
A
#
# COMPACT_ATOMS: atom_id res chain seq x y z
N MET A 1 -40.46 -58.67 -65.86
CA MET A 1 -40.59 -59.84 -64.97
C MET A 1 -39.55 -59.84 -63.85
N PHE A 2 -38.24 -59.96 -64.11
CA PHE A 2 -37.20 -60.11 -63.07
C PHE A 2 -37.23 -59.07 -61.92
N ARG A 3 -37.42 -57.76 -62.21
CA ARG A 3 -37.62 -56.72 -61.16
C ARG A 3 -38.81 -57.00 -60.22
N TYR A 4 -39.90 -57.56 -60.74
CA TYR A 4 -41.08 -57.91 -59.94
C TYR A 4 -40.80 -59.12 -59.03
N PHE A 5 -40.05 -60.10 -59.53
CA PHE A 5 -39.58 -61.23 -58.72
C PHE A 5 -38.66 -60.77 -57.58
N LEU A 6 -37.75 -59.83 -57.84
CA LEU A 6 -36.92 -59.21 -56.81
C LEU A 6 -37.75 -58.44 -55.77
N ILE A 7 -38.71 -57.61 -56.20
CA ILE A 7 -39.59 -56.85 -55.27
C ILE A 7 -40.43 -57.78 -54.39
N VAL A 8 -41.02 -58.84 -54.96
CA VAL A 8 -41.81 -59.83 -54.20
C VAL A 8 -40.92 -60.59 -53.21
N ASN A 9 -39.71 -61.00 -53.61
CA ASN A 9 -38.76 -61.61 -52.67
C ASN A 9 -38.31 -60.63 -51.58
N PHE A 10 -38.14 -59.33 -51.89
CA PHE A 10 -37.79 -58.33 -50.88
C PHE A 10 -38.94 -58.07 -49.89
N MET A 11 -40.20 -58.06 -50.35
CA MET A 11 -41.37 -57.99 -49.47
C MET A 11 -41.51 -59.25 -48.60
N ILE A 12 -41.30 -60.44 -49.16
CA ILE A 12 -41.33 -61.69 -48.40
C ILE A 12 -40.18 -61.73 -47.38
N LEU A 13 -38.97 -61.31 -47.74
CA LEU A 13 -37.84 -61.23 -46.81
C LEU A 13 -38.09 -60.18 -45.71
N HIS A 14 -38.69 -59.04 -46.04
CA HIS A 14 -39.10 -58.02 -45.07
C HIS A 14 -40.18 -58.52 -44.11
N TYR A 15 -41.15 -59.30 -44.61
CA TYR A 15 -42.20 -59.92 -43.79
C TYR A 15 -41.70 -61.09 -42.93
N ILE A 16 -40.67 -61.82 -43.38
CA ILE A 16 -39.97 -62.86 -42.61
C ILE A 16 -39.03 -62.24 -41.56
N LEU A 17 -38.52 -61.03 -41.79
CA LEU A 17 -37.78 -60.23 -40.81
C LEU A 17 -38.69 -59.52 -39.78
N HIS A 18 -39.92 -60.01 -39.56
CA HIS A 18 -40.77 -59.53 -38.47
C HIS A 18 -40.13 -59.84 -37.12
N VAL A 19 -39.62 -58.78 -36.49
CA VAL A 19 -39.02 -58.79 -35.16
C VAL A 19 -40.01 -59.37 -34.14
N SER A 20 -39.67 -60.51 -33.52
CA SER A 20 -40.47 -61.08 -32.44
C SER A 20 -40.25 -60.29 -31.14
N THR A 21 -41.28 -59.54 -30.75
CA THR A 21 -41.42 -58.92 -29.41
C THR A 21 -42.25 -59.83 -28.53
N LYS A 22 -41.69 -60.32 -27.41
CA LYS A 22 -42.34 -61.27 -26.50
C LYS A 22 -42.91 -60.53 -25.29
N GLU A 23 -44.22 -60.30 -25.27
CA GLU A 23 -44.91 -59.64 -24.14
C GLU A 23 -45.33 -60.66 -23.07
N ILE A 24 -45.01 -60.39 -21.80
CA ILE A 24 -45.43 -61.15 -20.63
C ILE A 24 -46.12 -60.21 -19.64
N LYS A 25 -47.36 -60.52 -19.27
CA LYS A 25 -48.15 -59.73 -18.31
C LYS A 25 -47.87 -60.17 -16.87
N ILE A 26 -47.21 -59.31 -16.11
CA ILE A 26 -46.87 -59.53 -14.70
C ILE A 26 -48.02 -59.01 -13.83
N LYS A 27 -48.53 -59.83 -12.92
CA LYS A 27 -49.54 -59.46 -11.91
C LYS A 27 -48.95 -59.50 -10.51
N ASN A 28 -49.50 -58.73 -9.58
CA ASN A 28 -49.11 -58.68 -8.17
C ASN A 28 -49.62 -59.93 -7.40
N ASN A 29 -49.16 -61.10 -7.85
CA ASN A 29 -49.43 -62.43 -7.32
C ASN A 29 -48.14 -63.27 -7.43
N SER A 30 -48.25 -64.60 -7.49
CA SER A 30 -47.14 -65.53 -7.78
C SER A 30 -46.21 -65.06 -8.90
N ASN A 31 -46.74 -64.50 -9.98
CA ASN A 31 -45.97 -64.10 -11.16
C ASN A 31 -44.96 -62.98 -10.83
N PHE A 32 -45.32 -62.04 -9.96
CA PHE A 32 -44.39 -61.01 -9.50
C PHE A 32 -43.28 -61.60 -8.61
N TYR A 33 -43.58 -62.59 -7.77
CA TYR A 33 -42.58 -63.19 -6.88
C TYR A 33 -41.59 -64.13 -7.60
N GLU A 34 -41.91 -64.58 -8.82
CA GLU A 34 -41.01 -65.34 -9.70
C GLU A 34 -40.36 -64.46 -10.81
N LEU A 35 -40.45 -63.12 -10.73
CA LEU A 35 -40.02 -62.20 -11.80
C LEU A 35 -38.58 -62.44 -12.29
N GLU A 36 -37.62 -62.66 -11.40
CA GLU A 36 -36.22 -63.00 -11.74
C GLU A 36 -36.11 -64.24 -12.63
N LYS A 37 -36.86 -65.29 -12.32
CA LYS A 37 -36.92 -66.52 -13.11
C LYS A 37 -37.62 -66.28 -14.45
N ILE A 38 -38.77 -65.59 -14.44
CA ILE A 38 -39.51 -65.23 -15.67
C ILE A 38 -38.60 -64.48 -16.65
N ILE A 39 -37.79 -63.53 -16.18
CA ILE A 39 -36.87 -62.77 -17.03
C ILE A 39 -35.78 -63.69 -17.62
N ASN A 40 -35.07 -64.44 -16.76
CA ASN A 40 -33.94 -65.24 -17.21
C ASN A 40 -34.35 -66.44 -18.09
N GLU A 41 -35.55 -67.00 -17.90
CA GLU A 41 -36.08 -68.11 -18.73
C GLU A 41 -36.64 -67.64 -20.09
N ASN A 42 -37.04 -66.36 -20.26
CA ASN A 42 -37.82 -65.94 -21.44
C ASN A 42 -37.09 -65.09 -22.49
N GLN A 43 -35.87 -64.62 -22.21
CA GLN A 43 -35.13 -63.73 -23.12
C GLN A 43 -34.69 -64.36 -24.45
N GLY A 44 -34.54 -65.69 -24.53
CA GLY A 44 -33.87 -66.38 -25.64
C GLY A 44 -34.63 -66.41 -26.98
N ASP A 45 -35.95 -66.29 -26.97
CA ASP A 45 -36.81 -66.55 -28.14
C ASP A 45 -37.12 -65.29 -28.99
N SER A 46 -36.62 -64.13 -28.57
CA SER A 46 -37.12 -62.82 -29.02
C SER A 46 -36.05 -61.75 -28.99
N ASN A 47 -36.11 -60.82 -29.95
CA ASN A 47 -35.20 -59.66 -29.97
C ASN A 47 -35.48 -58.70 -28.80
N GLU A 48 -36.73 -58.63 -28.33
CA GLU A 48 -37.15 -57.87 -27.15
C GLU A 48 -38.15 -58.65 -26.29
N LEU A 49 -37.94 -58.60 -24.97
CA LEU A 49 -38.83 -59.12 -23.93
C LEU A 49 -39.53 -57.93 -23.24
N VAL A 50 -40.85 -57.82 -23.38
CA VAL A 50 -41.66 -56.77 -22.74
C VAL A 50 -42.36 -57.35 -21.51
N LEU A 51 -42.10 -56.77 -20.34
CA LEU A 51 -42.65 -57.15 -19.06
C LEU A 51 -43.71 -56.11 -18.69
N TYR A 52 -44.97 -56.39 -18.98
CA TYR A 52 -46.07 -55.45 -18.77
C TYR A 52 -46.71 -55.67 -17.38
N PHE A 53 -46.46 -54.72 -16.48
CA PHE A 53 -47.00 -54.68 -15.12
C PHE A 53 -48.39 -54.07 -15.16
N VAL A 54 -49.42 -54.92 -15.20
CA VAL A 54 -50.81 -54.51 -15.49
C VAL A 54 -51.55 -53.90 -14.29
N ASP A 55 -51.09 -54.16 -13.06
CA ASP A 55 -51.74 -53.67 -11.85
C ASP A 55 -51.20 -52.27 -11.46
N ASP A 56 -51.96 -51.49 -10.69
CA ASP A 56 -51.53 -50.13 -10.27
C ASP A 56 -50.43 -50.13 -9.20
N TYR A 57 -50.22 -51.25 -8.49
CA TYR A 57 -49.38 -51.31 -7.29
C TYR A 57 -48.74 -52.69 -7.09
N TYR A 58 -47.44 -52.70 -6.78
CA TYR A 58 -46.61 -53.86 -6.43
C TYR A 58 -45.84 -53.62 -5.14
N ASP A 59 -45.70 -54.68 -4.33
CA ASP A 59 -45.25 -54.61 -2.93
C ASP A 59 -43.82 -55.15 -2.80
N MET A 60 -42.80 -54.34 -3.09
CA MET A 60 -41.41 -54.81 -3.25
C MET A 60 -40.85 -55.45 -1.97
N SER A 61 -41.30 -55.02 -0.79
CA SER A 61 -40.89 -55.61 0.50
C SER A 61 -41.35 -57.07 0.69
N LYS A 62 -42.31 -57.55 -0.11
CA LYS A 62 -42.73 -58.96 -0.13
C LYS A 62 -41.91 -59.83 -1.08
N TYR A 63 -41.06 -59.24 -1.95
CA TYR A 63 -40.23 -60.01 -2.88
C TYR A 63 -39.34 -61.01 -2.11
N PRO A 64 -39.19 -62.28 -2.56
CA PRO A 64 -38.48 -63.29 -1.78
C PRO A 64 -37.00 -62.93 -1.57
N ASN A 65 -36.30 -62.53 -2.64
CA ASN A 65 -34.85 -62.31 -2.65
C ASN A 65 -34.46 -60.86 -2.27
N PHE A 66 -33.19 -60.64 -1.96
CA PHE A 66 -32.63 -59.30 -1.65
C PHE A 66 -32.23 -58.48 -2.89
N ASP A 67 -32.37 -59.07 -4.07
CA ASP A 67 -32.19 -58.46 -5.38
C ASP A 67 -32.85 -59.36 -6.45
N ILE A 68 -33.13 -58.77 -7.62
CA ILE A 68 -33.67 -59.38 -8.83
C ILE A 68 -32.50 -59.43 -9.81
N SER A 69 -31.84 -60.59 -9.93
CA SER A 69 -30.64 -60.76 -10.74
C SER A 69 -30.99 -61.04 -12.20
N VAL A 70 -30.56 -60.17 -13.11
CA VAL A 70 -30.85 -60.29 -14.55
C VAL A 70 -29.56 -60.29 -15.34
N VAL A 71 -29.33 -61.32 -16.15
CA VAL A 71 -28.32 -61.29 -17.21
C VAL A 71 -29.00 -60.94 -18.52
N VAL A 72 -28.52 -59.89 -19.20
CA VAL A 72 -29.14 -59.36 -20.42
C VAL A 72 -28.67 -60.15 -21.64
N LEU A 73 -29.61 -60.69 -22.40
CA LEU A 73 -29.41 -61.48 -23.62
C LEU A 73 -30.16 -60.87 -24.83
N SER A 74 -31.41 -60.43 -24.61
CA SER A 74 -32.22 -59.63 -25.54
C SER A 74 -32.45 -58.22 -25.01
N ASN A 75 -33.16 -57.36 -25.76
CA ASN A 75 -33.64 -56.11 -25.18
C ASN A 75 -34.73 -56.42 -24.13
N ILE A 76 -34.83 -55.62 -23.07
CA ILE A 76 -35.81 -55.84 -21.99
C ILE A 76 -36.54 -54.54 -21.69
N THR A 77 -37.87 -54.54 -21.75
CA THR A 77 -38.71 -53.37 -21.44
C THR A 77 -39.64 -53.66 -20.26
N PHE A 78 -39.37 -53.03 -19.12
CA PHE A 78 -40.22 -53.01 -17.93
C PHE A 78 -41.28 -51.90 -18.07
N LEU A 79 -42.50 -52.27 -18.44
CA LEU A 79 -43.58 -51.33 -18.77
C LEU A 79 -44.65 -51.33 -17.68
N GLY A 80 -44.91 -50.19 -17.06
CA GLY A 80 -46.08 -49.94 -16.22
C GLY A 80 -47.30 -49.43 -17.01
N ASN A 81 -48.44 -49.35 -16.35
CA ASN A 81 -49.67 -48.83 -16.94
C ASN A 81 -49.63 -47.30 -17.15
N ASN A 82 -50.54 -46.76 -17.98
CA ASN A 82 -50.53 -45.36 -18.41
C ASN A 82 -50.65 -44.32 -17.27
N ASN A 83 -51.13 -44.70 -16.08
CA ASN A 83 -51.23 -43.82 -14.91
C ASN A 83 -49.95 -43.81 -14.06
N GLY A 84 -49.03 -44.76 -14.31
CA GLY A 84 -47.82 -44.98 -13.54
C GLY A 84 -47.98 -46.10 -12.52
N THR A 85 -47.46 -47.28 -12.82
CA THR A 85 -47.50 -48.44 -11.89
C THR A 85 -46.55 -48.23 -10.71
N VAL A 86 -47.07 -48.39 -9.48
CA VAL A 86 -46.32 -48.13 -8.24
C VAL A 86 -45.49 -49.34 -7.81
N PHE A 87 -44.18 -49.17 -7.68
CA PHE A 87 -43.27 -50.08 -6.99
C PHE A 87 -42.94 -49.49 -5.60
N ASP A 88 -43.59 -49.99 -4.56
CA ASP A 88 -43.42 -49.50 -3.18
C ASP A 88 -42.47 -50.40 -2.39
N TYR A 89 -41.35 -49.85 -1.94
CA TYR A 89 -40.35 -50.55 -1.13
C TYR A 89 -40.65 -50.55 0.37
N LYS A 90 -41.61 -49.74 0.86
CA LYS A 90 -42.02 -49.67 2.29
C LYS A 90 -40.86 -49.55 3.30
N TRP A 91 -39.77 -48.89 2.92
CA TRP A 91 -38.54 -48.74 3.72
C TRP A 91 -37.78 -50.05 3.97
N ASP A 92 -37.95 -51.04 3.07
CA ASP A 92 -37.22 -52.31 3.03
C ASP A 92 -36.03 -52.25 2.03
N LYS A 93 -35.28 -53.36 1.97
CA LYS A 93 -34.12 -53.64 1.11
C LYS A 93 -34.37 -54.73 0.06
N LYS A 94 -35.54 -55.38 0.07
CA LYS A 94 -35.95 -56.44 -0.88
C LYS A 94 -36.44 -55.89 -2.21
N GLY A 95 -36.19 -56.62 -3.30
CA GLY A 95 -36.61 -56.23 -4.65
C GLY A 95 -35.77 -55.19 -5.44
N PRO A 96 -34.55 -54.76 -5.07
CA PRO A 96 -33.67 -54.06 -6.00
C PRO A 96 -33.36 -54.84 -7.27
N PHE A 97 -33.09 -54.16 -8.38
CA PHE A 97 -32.64 -54.80 -9.62
C PHE A 97 -31.10 -54.86 -9.70
N SER A 98 -30.55 -56.00 -10.11
CA SER A 98 -29.11 -56.16 -10.39
C SER A 98 -28.94 -56.71 -11.81
N ILE A 99 -28.65 -55.81 -12.75
CA ILE A 99 -28.74 -56.06 -14.19
C ILE A 99 -27.34 -56.08 -14.81
N GLY A 100 -26.98 -57.19 -15.45
CA GLY A 100 -25.65 -57.48 -15.97
C GLY A 100 -25.62 -57.63 -17.50
N PHE A 101 -24.92 -56.71 -18.17
CA PHE A 101 -24.58 -56.78 -19.60
C PHE A 101 -23.27 -57.56 -19.75
N TYR A 102 -23.35 -58.88 -19.63
CA TYR A 102 -22.20 -59.78 -19.72
C TYR A 102 -22.18 -60.54 -21.05
N ASN A 103 -21.13 -60.33 -21.85
CA ASN A 103 -20.93 -60.96 -23.17
C ASN A 103 -21.94 -60.56 -24.27
N VAL A 104 -22.62 -59.43 -24.11
CA VAL A 104 -23.51 -58.84 -25.12
C VAL A 104 -23.13 -57.40 -25.42
N SER A 105 -23.44 -56.94 -26.64
CA SER A 105 -23.28 -55.56 -27.11
C SER A 105 -24.58 -55.07 -27.77
N GLY A 106 -24.80 -53.76 -27.77
CA GLY A 106 -25.94 -53.11 -28.42
C GLY A 106 -27.31 -53.42 -27.78
N LYS A 107 -27.34 -53.88 -26.53
CA LYS A 107 -28.58 -54.26 -25.82
C LYS A 107 -29.14 -53.11 -25.01
N ILE A 108 -30.48 -53.00 -25.03
CA ILE A 108 -31.23 -51.92 -24.39
C ILE A 108 -32.07 -52.50 -23.24
N VAL A 109 -32.00 -51.88 -22.06
CA VAL A 109 -32.91 -52.13 -20.94
C VAL A 109 -33.73 -50.87 -20.65
N LYS A 110 -35.05 -50.94 -20.85
CA LYS A 110 -35.98 -49.82 -20.72
C LYS A 110 -36.87 -50.01 -19.48
N PHE A 111 -37.12 -48.92 -18.76
CA PHE A 111 -38.13 -48.80 -17.71
C PHE A 111 -39.09 -47.67 -18.11
N GLU A 112 -40.40 -47.92 -18.10
CA GLU A 112 -41.39 -46.99 -18.64
C GLU A 112 -42.67 -46.95 -17.79
N ASN A 113 -43.18 -45.75 -17.51
CA ASN A 113 -44.40 -45.52 -16.73
C ASN A 113 -44.39 -46.17 -15.33
N LEU A 114 -43.30 -46.05 -14.57
CA LEU A 114 -43.17 -46.59 -13.21
C LEU A 114 -43.07 -45.49 -12.15
N ILE A 115 -43.68 -45.71 -10.97
CA ILE A 115 -43.60 -44.84 -9.80
C ILE A 115 -42.89 -45.60 -8.67
N ILE A 116 -41.63 -45.27 -8.41
CA ILE A 116 -40.76 -45.98 -7.46
C ILE A 116 -40.62 -45.17 -6.17
N LYS A 117 -40.94 -45.77 -5.03
CA LYS A 117 -40.99 -45.03 -3.76
C LYS A 117 -40.57 -45.81 -2.51
N ASN A 118 -40.28 -45.06 -1.46
CA ASN A 118 -39.94 -45.54 -0.12
C ASN A 118 -38.71 -46.49 -0.03
N PHE A 119 -37.76 -46.44 -0.98
CA PHE A 119 -36.56 -47.28 -0.92
C PHE A 119 -35.62 -46.86 0.22
N TYR A 120 -35.27 -47.79 1.11
CA TYR A 120 -34.32 -47.55 2.21
C TYR A 120 -33.73 -48.85 2.79
N PRO A 121 -32.57 -49.32 2.29
CA PRO A 121 -31.90 -50.52 2.79
C PRO A 121 -31.15 -50.23 4.11
N LYS A 122 -31.91 -49.97 5.18
CA LYS A 122 -31.42 -49.53 6.49
C LYS A 122 -30.22 -50.36 6.98
N GLY A 123 -29.08 -49.68 7.16
CA GLY A 123 -27.86 -50.27 7.71
C GLY A 123 -27.01 -51.08 6.72
N GLN A 124 -27.27 -51.02 5.41
CA GLN A 124 -26.43 -51.67 4.39
C GLN A 124 -25.78 -50.64 3.47
N ASN A 125 -24.44 -50.59 3.49
CA ASN A 125 -23.67 -49.78 2.55
C ASN A 125 -23.63 -50.42 1.16
N ASN A 126 -23.50 -49.59 0.12
CA ASN A 126 -23.33 -50.00 -1.29
C ASN A 126 -24.49 -50.86 -1.88
N LYS A 127 -25.69 -50.79 -1.31
CA LYS A 127 -26.94 -51.22 -1.98
C LYS A 127 -27.50 -50.07 -2.80
N PHE A 128 -28.18 -50.40 -3.90
CA PHE A 128 -28.82 -49.45 -4.81
C PHE A 128 -30.19 -50.00 -5.19
N MET A 129 -31.15 -49.16 -5.57
CA MET A 129 -32.47 -49.58 -6.09
C MET A 129 -32.32 -50.30 -7.43
N THR A 130 -31.42 -49.83 -8.30
CA THR A 130 -30.97 -50.57 -9.48
C THR A 130 -29.47 -50.44 -9.68
N ARG A 131 -28.80 -51.56 -9.91
CA ARG A 131 -27.39 -51.65 -10.32
C ARG A 131 -27.31 -52.13 -11.76
N PHE A 132 -26.57 -51.41 -12.59
CA PHE A 132 -26.16 -51.83 -13.93
C PHE A 132 -24.66 -52.14 -13.93
N SER A 133 -24.29 -53.32 -14.41
CA SER A 133 -22.90 -53.74 -14.57
C SER A 133 -22.65 -54.23 -16.00
N ALA A 134 -21.58 -53.75 -16.64
CA ALA A 134 -21.23 -54.13 -18.01
C ALA A 134 -19.73 -54.45 -18.16
N LYS A 135 -19.36 -55.09 -19.27
CA LYS A 135 -17.95 -55.39 -19.63
C LYS A 135 -17.28 -54.31 -20.50
N ASN A 136 -18.07 -53.43 -21.11
CA ASN A 136 -17.64 -52.32 -21.96
C ASN A 136 -18.76 -51.25 -21.96
N ASP A 137 -18.60 -50.17 -22.74
CA ASP A 137 -19.59 -49.10 -22.90
C ASP A 137 -20.76 -49.44 -23.84
N ASN A 138 -20.81 -50.63 -24.45
CA ASN A 138 -21.71 -50.96 -25.56
C ASN A 138 -23.08 -51.49 -25.11
N PHE A 139 -23.76 -50.71 -24.27
CA PHE A 139 -25.09 -51.01 -23.74
C PHE A 139 -25.89 -49.72 -23.54
N GLN A 140 -27.22 -49.83 -23.41
CA GLN A 140 -28.08 -48.69 -23.11
C GLN A 140 -29.09 -49.01 -22.02
N VAL A 141 -29.32 -48.05 -21.14
CA VAL A 141 -30.41 -48.05 -20.16
C VAL A 141 -31.29 -46.84 -20.40
N VAL A 142 -32.61 -47.02 -20.43
CA VAL A 142 -33.56 -45.92 -20.66
C VAL A 142 -34.64 -45.91 -19.58
N TYR A 143 -34.82 -44.80 -18.88
CA TYR A 143 -36.00 -44.53 -18.06
C TYR A 143 -36.88 -43.50 -18.77
N ASN A 144 -38.14 -43.82 -19.07
CA ASN A 144 -39.09 -42.90 -19.70
C ASN A 144 -40.36 -42.70 -18.85
N ASN A 145 -40.73 -41.46 -18.57
CA ASN A 145 -41.94 -41.10 -17.80
C ASN A 145 -42.02 -41.77 -16.41
N CYS A 146 -40.86 -42.07 -15.80
CA CYS A 146 -40.78 -42.66 -14.45
C CYS A 146 -40.71 -41.58 -13.35
N THR A 147 -41.36 -41.84 -12.22
CA THR A 147 -41.35 -40.98 -11.02
C THR A 147 -40.65 -41.67 -9.86
N PHE A 148 -39.78 -40.96 -9.15
CA PHE A 148 -39.05 -41.44 -7.98
C PHE A 148 -39.36 -40.54 -6.78
N THR A 149 -40.07 -41.05 -5.77
CA THR A 149 -40.52 -40.22 -4.63
C THR A 149 -40.14 -40.79 -3.28
N ASP A 150 -39.68 -39.91 -2.39
CA ASP A 150 -39.43 -40.16 -0.96
C ASP A 150 -38.41 -41.27 -0.66
N ASN A 151 -37.49 -41.57 -1.59
CA ASN A 151 -36.47 -42.59 -1.37
C ASN A 151 -35.30 -42.05 -0.52
N LYS A 152 -34.82 -42.85 0.44
CA LYS A 152 -33.81 -42.41 1.45
C LYS A 152 -32.44 -43.06 1.26
N TYR A 153 -32.18 -43.60 0.08
CA TYR A 153 -30.90 -44.22 -0.24
C TYR A 153 -30.66 -44.23 -1.76
N SER A 154 -29.39 -44.43 -2.12
CA SER A 154 -28.87 -44.37 -3.47
C SER A 154 -29.71 -45.18 -4.47
N LEU A 155 -30.21 -44.52 -5.52
CA LEU A 155 -31.15 -45.12 -6.45
C LEU A 155 -30.45 -45.94 -7.54
N ILE A 156 -29.77 -45.29 -8.48
CA ILE A 156 -29.18 -45.97 -9.65
C ILE A 156 -27.66 -45.95 -9.57
N THR A 157 -27.02 -47.06 -9.91
CA THR A 157 -25.57 -47.10 -10.16
C THR A 157 -25.24 -47.75 -11.50
N VAL A 158 -24.23 -47.23 -12.19
CA VAL A 158 -23.69 -47.76 -13.45
C VAL A 158 -22.19 -48.03 -13.27
N THR A 159 -21.73 -49.22 -13.63
CA THR A 159 -20.33 -49.65 -13.38
C THR A 159 -19.81 -50.55 -14.49
N PHE A 160 -18.74 -50.13 -15.17
CA PHE A 160 -18.06 -50.87 -16.23
C PHE A 160 -16.65 -50.29 -16.48
N PRO A 161 -15.73 -51.04 -17.10
CA PRO A 161 -14.51 -50.52 -17.70
C PRO A 161 -14.70 -50.22 -19.20
N SER A 162 -14.12 -49.14 -19.75
CA SER A 162 -14.05 -48.93 -21.20
C SER A 162 -13.00 -47.89 -21.64
N ASP A 163 -11.85 -48.38 -22.10
CA ASP A 163 -10.69 -47.56 -22.46
C ASP A 163 -10.90 -46.72 -23.74
N GLU A 164 -11.74 -47.22 -24.66
CA GLU A 164 -12.19 -46.53 -25.86
C GLU A 164 -13.72 -46.49 -25.92
N LYS A 165 -14.27 -45.52 -26.68
CA LYS A 165 -15.71 -45.37 -26.93
C LYS A 165 -16.13 -46.24 -28.11
N THR A 166 -17.04 -47.20 -27.89
CA THR A 166 -17.50 -48.14 -28.92
C THR A 166 -18.94 -47.88 -29.41
N GLN A 167 -19.71 -47.01 -28.74
CA GLN A 167 -21.01 -46.52 -29.22
C GLN A 167 -21.18 -45.00 -29.04
N GLU A 168 -21.94 -44.34 -29.93
CA GLU A 168 -22.27 -42.91 -29.78
C GLU A 168 -23.41 -42.64 -28.79
N GLU A 169 -24.28 -43.62 -28.52
CA GLU A 169 -25.47 -43.47 -27.68
C GLU A 169 -25.16 -43.46 -26.17
N PRO A 170 -25.93 -42.76 -25.32
CA PRO A 170 -25.70 -42.72 -23.88
C PRO A 170 -25.97 -44.06 -23.19
N GLN A 171 -25.06 -44.47 -22.31
CA GLN A 171 -25.17 -45.68 -21.50
C GLN A 171 -26.36 -45.63 -20.52
N LEU A 172 -26.78 -44.44 -20.10
CA LEU A 172 -28.00 -44.21 -19.33
C LEU A 172 -28.71 -42.94 -19.82
N THR A 173 -29.97 -43.08 -20.23
CA THR A 173 -30.85 -41.98 -20.62
C THR A 173 -32.09 -41.91 -19.71
N MET A 174 -32.46 -40.71 -19.27
CA MET A 174 -33.70 -40.43 -18.55
C MET A 174 -34.52 -39.40 -19.34
N ILE A 175 -35.81 -39.67 -19.56
CA ILE A 175 -36.69 -38.84 -20.39
C ILE A 175 -38.01 -38.61 -19.63
N ASN A 176 -38.42 -37.34 -19.48
CA ASN A 176 -39.66 -36.93 -18.81
C ASN A 176 -39.78 -37.43 -17.34
N CYS A 177 -38.66 -37.74 -16.68
CA CYS A 177 -38.65 -38.31 -15.34
C CYS A 177 -38.82 -37.27 -14.23
N LYS A 178 -39.39 -37.69 -13.09
CA LYS A 178 -39.73 -36.81 -11.96
C LYS A 178 -39.10 -37.34 -10.67
N PHE A 179 -38.47 -36.47 -9.90
CA PHE A 179 -37.73 -36.81 -8.69
C PHE A 179 -38.18 -35.90 -7.54
N TYR A 180 -38.78 -36.49 -6.51
CA TYR A 180 -39.38 -35.79 -5.38
C TYR A 180 -38.83 -36.29 -4.03
N ASN A 181 -38.38 -35.38 -3.17
CA ASN A 181 -38.02 -35.65 -1.77
C ASN A 181 -36.95 -36.75 -1.54
N ASN A 182 -36.10 -37.08 -2.53
CA ASN A 182 -35.11 -38.16 -2.39
C ASN A 182 -33.86 -37.69 -1.62
N SER A 183 -33.45 -38.39 -0.57
CA SER A 183 -32.45 -37.87 0.40
C SER A 183 -31.01 -38.36 0.21
N ASP A 184 -30.71 -39.12 -0.85
CA ASP A 184 -29.37 -39.64 -1.24
C ASP A 184 -29.33 -39.80 -2.78
N ARG A 185 -28.13 -40.06 -3.32
CA ARG A 185 -27.74 -40.15 -4.73
C ARG A 185 -28.81 -40.74 -5.66
N ILE A 186 -29.24 -39.96 -6.65
CA ILE A 186 -30.12 -40.44 -7.70
C ILE A 186 -29.34 -41.30 -8.71
N ILE A 187 -28.14 -40.87 -9.12
CA ILE A 187 -27.24 -41.68 -9.95
C ILE A 187 -25.82 -41.65 -9.38
N SER A 188 -25.16 -42.81 -9.38
CA SER A 188 -23.71 -42.95 -9.20
C SER A 188 -23.08 -43.58 -10.45
N THR A 189 -22.02 -43.01 -11.01
CA THR A 189 -21.20 -43.69 -12.02
C THR A 189 -19.85 -44.10 -11.46
N TYR A 190 -19.43 -45.30 -11.84
CA TYR A 190 -18.12 -45.87 -11.51
C TYR A 190 -17.53 -46.49 -12.77
N HIS A 191 -17.07 -45.62 -13.68
CA HIS A 191 -16.24 -46.04 -14.80
C HIS A 191 -14.84 -46.41 -14.26
N ILE A 192 -14.37 -47.63 -14.55
CA ILE A 192 -13.13 -48.22 -14.03
C ILE A 192 -12.06 -48.16 -15.12
N HIS A 193 -10.91 -47.54 -14.84
CA HIS A 193 -9.89 -47.30 -15.84
C HIS A 193 -8.48 -47.16 -15.24
N GLU A 194 -7.42 -47.52 -15.99
CA GLU A 194 -6.02 -47.41 -15.54
C GLU A 194 -5.29 -46.16 -16.07
N SER A 195 -5.52 -45.78 -17.33
CA SER A 195 -4.94 -44.55 -17.92
C SER A 195 -5.70 -43.28 -17.47
N ARG A 196 -5.12 -42.11 -17.79
CA ARG A 196 -5.67 -40.77 -17.52
C ARG A 196 -5.82 -39.94 -18.79
N GLU A 197 -6.30 -40.55 -19.87
CA GLU A 197 -6.60 -39.79 -21.10
C GLU A 197 -7.71 -38.75 -20.86
N PRO A 198 -7.62 -37.55 -21.47
CA PRO A 198 -8.50 -36.42 -21.16
C PRO A 198 -9.96 -36.63 -21.57
N ASP A 199 -10.24 -37.64 -22.39
CA ASP A 199 -11.52 -37.86 -23.07
C ASP A 199 -12.29 -39.10 -22.57
N LEU A 200 -11.83 -39.75 -21.50
CA LEU A 200 -12.46 -40.95 -20.91
C LEU A 200 -13.93 -40.76 -20.48
N TYR A 201 -14.36 -39.51 -20.25
CA TYR A 201 -15.77 -39.17 -20.00
C TYR A 201 -16.70 -39.60 -21.15
N LYS A 202 -16.19 -39.71 -22.39
CA LYS A 202 -16.98 -40.04 -23.58
C LYS A 202 -17.50 -41.48 -23.58
N CYS A 203 -16.83 -42.39 -22.87
CA CYS A 203 -17.24 -43.79 -22.74
C CYS A 203 -18.39 -44.00 -21.73
N SER A 204 -18.71 -42.99 -20.91
CA SER A 204 -19.72 -43.06 -19.85
C SER A 204 -20.62 -41.83 -19.88
N THR A 205 -21.51 -41.79 -20.86
CA THR A 205 -22.44 -40.68 -21.09
C THR A 205 -23.80 -40.96 -20.42
N ILE A 206 -24.21 -40.04 -19.55
CA ILE A 206 -25.47 -40.06 -18.79
C ILE A 206 -26.32 -38.86 -19.25
N LYS A 207 -27.45 -39.12 -19.92
CA LYS A 207 -28.29 -38.09 -20.52
C LYS A 207 -29.65 -37.95 -19.83
N ILE A 208 -30.06 -36.73 -19.52
CA ILE A 208 -31.23 -36.41 -18.70
C ILE A 208 -32.03 -35.31 -19.42
N ILE A 209 -33.26 -35.62 -19.82
CA ILE A 209 -34.05 -34.83 -20.77
C ILE A 209 -35.47 -34.59 -20.21
N ASN A 210 -35.94 -33.35 -20.19
CA ASN A 210 -37.28 -32.98 -19.70
C ASN A 210 -37.55 -33.40 -18.24
N CYS A 211 -36.51 -33.49 -17.40
CA CYS A 211 -36.63 -34.05 -16.05
C CYS A 211 -36.87 -32.97 -14.98
N ILE A 212 -37.64 -33.33 -13.95
CA ILE A 212 -38.03 -32.45 -12.83
C ILE A 212 -37.42 -32.97 -11.53
N PHE A 213 -36.69 -32.12 -10.81
CA PHE A 213 -36.04 -32.42 -9.53
C PHE A 213 -36.51 -31.43 -8.46
N ILE A 214 -37.32 -31.85 -7.50
CA ILE A 214 -37.76 -31.02 -6.37
C ILE A 214 -37.42 -31.70 -5.04
N ASN A 215 -36.78 -30.96 -4.11
CA ASN A 215 -36.40 -31.41 -2.76
C ASN A 215 -35.48 -32.65 -2.71
N ASN A 216 -34.61 -32.87 -3.71
CA ASN A 216 -33.68 -34.01 -3.68
C ASN A 216 -32.30 -33.55 -3.17
N ASN A 217 -31.75 -34.16 -2.12
CA ASN A 217 -30.51 -33.70 -1.49
C ASN A 217 -29.29 -33.85 -2.41
N TYR A 218 -28.80 -35.08 -2.56
CA TYR A 218 -27.59 -35.37 -3.34
C TYR A 218 -28.01 -36.05 -4.63
N ILE A 219 -27.73 -35.44 -5.79
CA ILE A 219 -28.31 -35.91 -7.05
C ILE A 219 -27.35 -36.84 -7.82
N PHE A 220 -26.13 -36.38 -8.15
CA PHE A 220 -25.20 -37.12 -9.01
C PHE A 220 -23.80 -37.26 -8.40
N LEU A 221 -23.35 -38.51 -8.24
CA LEU A 221 -21.96 -38.88 -7.98
C LEU A 221 -21.33 -39.36 -9.28
N SER A 222 -20.21 -38.77 -9.69
CA SER A 222 -19.58 -39.06 -10.97
C SER A 222 -18.13 -39.55 -10.84
N ASN A 223 -17.76 -40.50 -11.69
CA ASN A 223 -16.39 -40.89 -11.95
C ASN A 223 -16.16 -41.21 -13.44
N LEU A 224 -15.19 -40.54 -14.06
CA LEU A 224 -14.81 -40.61 -15.48
C LEU A 224 -16.02 -40.65 -16.44
N SER A 225 -16.94 -39.69 -16.28
CA SER A 225 -18.26 -39.68 -16.97
C SER A 225 -18.69 -38.31 -17.48
N HIS A 226 -19.62 -38.30 -18.46
CA HIS A 226 -20.27 -37.12 -19.02
C HIS A 226 -21.75 -37.05 -18.61
N PHE A 227 -22.12 -36.10 -17.76
CA PHE A 227 -23.52 -35.80 -17.47
C PHE A 227 -24.07 -34.71 -18.39
N ILE A 228 -25.24 -34.95 -19.01
CA ILE A 228 -25.92 -34.03 -19.91
C ILE A 228 -27.34 -33.78 -19.41
N PHE A 229 -27.65 -32.52 -19.10
CA PHE A 229 -28.99 -32.02 -18.78
C PHE A 229 -29.53 -31.19 -19.94
N GLU A 230 -30.69 -31.56 -20.45
CA GLU A 230 -31.42 -30.84 -21.49
C GLU A 230 -32.86 -30.58 -21.00
N ASN A 231 -33.32 -29.32 -21.09
CA ASN A 231 -34.67 -28.89 -20.74
C ASN A 231 -35.15 -29.39 -19.35
N SER A 232 -34.30 -29.32 -18.33
CA SER A 232 -34.57 -29.88 -17.00
C SER A 232 -34.76 -28.80 -15.92
N TYR A 233 -35.56 -29.10 -14.89
CA TYR A 233 -35.98 -28.17 -13.85
C TYR A 233 -35.55 -28.62 -12.45
N PHE A 234 -35.02 -27.71 -11.64
CA PHE A 234 -34.49 -27.98 -10.29
C PHE A 234 -34.98 -26.94 -9.27
N SER A 235 -35.51 -27.37 -8.12
CA SER A 235 -36.00 -26.49 -7.03
C SER A 235 -35.90 -27.10 -5.62
N ILE A 236 -35.77 -26.26 -4.59
CA ILE A 236 -35.88 -26.66 -3.17
C ILE A 236 -36.99 -25.85 -2.50
N ASN A 237 -38.13 -26.51 -2.25
CA ASN A 237 -39.30 -25.89 -1.63
C ASN A 237 -39.32 -26.07 -0.10
N ASN A 238 -38.20 -26.50 0.50
CA ASN A 238 -38.15 -26.97 1.89
C ASN A 238 -37.22 -26.08 2.75
N ASN A 239 -37.77 -25.49 3.81
CA ASN A 239 -37.07 -24.47 4.63
C ASN A 239 -36.00 -25.04 5.60
N ASN A 240 -35.72 -26.35 5.57
CA ASN A 240 -34.69 -26.97 6.40
C ASN A 240 -33.30 -26.76 5.80
N ILE A 241 -32.64 -25.67 6.22
CA ILE A 241 -31.31 -25.22 5.76
C ILE A 241 -30.22 -26.29 5.93
N ASN A 242 -30.35 -27.18 6.93
CA ASN A 242 -29.33 -28.17 7.30
C ASN A 242 -29.11 -29.31 6.29
N ASN A 243 -29.80 -29.34 5.14
CA ASN A 243 -29.63 -30.39 4.13
C ASN A 243 -28.51 -30.05 3.13
N GLU A 244 -27.52 -30.93 3.00
CA GLU A 244 -26.55 -30.85 1.90
C GLU A 244 -27.24 -31.07 0.54
N TYR A 245 -27.37 -30.02 -0.27
CA TYR A 245 -27.82 -30.13 -1.65
C TYR A 245 -26.65 -30.01 -2.63
N LYS A 246 -26.37 -31.09 -3.36
CA LYS A 246 -25.36 -31.15 -4.43
C LYS A 246 -25.96 -31.71 -5.70
N ILE A 247 -25.85 -30.97 -6.81
CA ILE A 247 -26.17 -31.48 -8.14
C ILE A 247 -25.10 -32.51 -8.52
N LEU A 248 -23.83 -32.10 -8.57
CA LEU A 248 -22.71 -32.96 -8.99
C LEU A 248 -21.55 -32.92 -8.00
N TYR A 249 -21.01 -34.09 -7.70
CA TYR A 249 -19.75 -34.26 -6.98
C TYR A 249 -18.78 -35.17 -7.74
N THR A 250 -17.51 -34.78 -7.86
CA THR A 250 -16.47 -35.60 -8.50
C THR A 250 -15.04 -35.24 -8.10
N ASN A 251 -14.17 -36.26 -8.05
CA ASN A 251 -12.71 -36.10 -7.93
C ASN A 251 -11.95 -36.79 -9.09
N SER A 252 -12.63 -37.12 -10.19
CA SER A 252 -12.10 -37.97 -11.26
C SER A 252 -11.03 -37.32 -12.15
N ALA A 253 -10.80 -36.01 -12.02
CA ALA A 253 -9.90 -35.18 -12.81
C ALA A 253 -10.24 -35.00 -14.31
N THR A 254 -11.19 -35.76 -14.89
CA THR A 254 -11.55 -35.67 -16.32
C THR A 254 -13.05 -35.68 -16.63
N ASP A 255 -13.92 -35.50 -15.63
CA ASP A 255 -15.38 -35.50 -15.87
C ASP A 255 -15.85 -34.35 -16.76
N LYS A 256 -17.02 -34.54 -17.36
CA LYS A 256 -17.74 -33.50 -18.07
C LYS A 256 -19.18 -33.32 -17.57
N LEU A 257 -19.59 -32.08 -17.41
CA LEU A 257 -20.97 -31.68 -17.14
C LEU A 257 -21.43 -30.72 -18.26
N SER A 258 -22.61 -30.97 -18.81
CA SER A 258 -23.28 -30.09 -19.76
C SER A 258 -24.71 -29.81 -19.29
N ILE A 259 -25.05 -28.55 -19.12
CA ILE A 259 -26.38 -28.06 -18.73
C ILE A 259 -26.90 -27.19 -19.88
N LYS A 260 -28.05 -27.54 -20.45
CA LYS A 260 -28.65 -26.83 -21.58
C LYS A 260 -30.14 -26.56 -21.33
N ASP A 261 -30.59 -25.38 -21.70
CA ASP A 261 -32.02 -25.00 -21.76
C ASP A 261 -32.76 -25.26 -20.42
N SER A 262 -32.04 -25.21 -19.29
CA SER A 262 -32.48 -25.72 -17.99
C SER A 262 -32.67 -24.62 -16.96
N VAL A 263 -33.55 -24.86 -15.98
CA VAL A 263 -33.94 -23.88 -14.95
C VAL A 263 -33.62 -24.40 -13.56
N PHE A 264 -32.93 -23.57 -12.80
CA PHE A 264 -32.61 -23.75 -11.38
C PHE A 264 -33.22 -22.57 -10.64
N GLU A 265 -34.18 -22.83 -9.75
CA GLU A 265 -34.78 -21.75 -8.95
C GLU A 265 -34.97 -22.14 -7.49
N ASN A 266 -34.91 -21.15 -6.60
CA ASN A 266 -35.20 -21.32 -5.18
C ASN A 266 -34.37 -22.45 -4.54
N ILE A 267 -33.05 -22.37 -4.71
CA ILE A 267 -32.09 -23.36 -4.20
C ILE A 267 -31.30 -22.72 -3.08
N ASN A 268 -31.44 -23.21 -1.84
CA ASN A 268 -30.57 -22.84 -0.73
C ASN A 268 -29.93 -24.10 -0.15
N SER A 269 -28.59 -24.15 -0.09
CA SER A 269 -27.82 -25.34 0.31
C SER A 269 -26.76 -25.03 1.34
N SER A 270 -26.45 -25.97 2.23
CA SER A 270 -25.27 -25.88 3.10
C SER A 270 -23.93 -26.07 2.35
N VAL A 271 -23.96 -26.46 1.08
CA VAL A 271 -22.78 -26.85 0.28
C VAL A 271 -22.87 -26.37 -1.19
N PRO A 272 -21.76 -26.37 -1.95
CA PRO A 272 -21.78 -25.99 -3.38
C PRO A 272 -22.64 -26.94 -4.23
N LEU A 273 -23.31 -26.39 -5.24
CA LEU A 273 -24.16 -27.14 -6.16
C LEU A 273 -23.34 -28.06 -7.08
N ILE A 274 -22.13 -27.62 -7.43
CA ILE A 274 -21.11 -28.40 -8.14
C ILE A 274 -19.85 -28.38 -7.27
N ASP A 275 -19.28 -29.55 -6.97
CA ASP A 275 -18.09 -29.72 -6.14
C ASP A 275 -17.13 -30.71 -6.82
N ALA A 276 -16.13 -30.17 -7.53
CA ALA A 276 -15.43 -30.91 -8.56
C ALA A 276 -13.94 -30.56 -8.74
N THR A 277 -13.12 -31.59 -9.02
CA THR A 277 -11.72 -31.46 -9.43
C THR A 277 -11.55 -31.85 -10.91
N GLY A 278 -11.00 -30.97 -11.75
CA GLY A 278 -10.74 -31.22 -13.17
C GLY A 278 -11.97 -31.30 -14.09
N LEU A 279 -13.10 -30.71 -13.68
CA LEU A 279 -14.36 -30.76 -14.44
C LEU A 279 -14.34 -29.86 -15.69
N THR A 280 -14.75 -30.41 -16.84
CA THR A 280 -15.20 -29.59 -17.97
C THR A 280 -16.68 -29.26 -17.77
N LEU A 281 -17.05 -27.99 -17.71
CA LEU A 281 -18.40 -27.54 -17.38
C LEU A 281 -18.95 -26.64 -18.49
N ASP A 282 -19.97 -27.10 -19.23
CA ASP A 282 -20.69 -26.27 -20.20
C ASP A 282 -22.10 -25.93 -19.67
N ILE A 283 -22.44 -24.64 -19.59
CA ILE A 283 -23.79 -24.13 -19.26
C ILE A 283 -24.28 -23.27 -20.41
N LYS A 284 -25.43 -23.63 -21.01
CA LYS A 284 -26.00 -22.93 -22.17
C LYS A 284 -27.49 -22.67 -22.00
N ASN A 285 -27.99 -21.51 -22.47
CA ASN A 285 -29.41 -21.15 -22.51
C ASN A 285 -30.15 -21.35 -21.16
N SER A 286 -29.45 -21.28 -20.02
CA SER A 286 -29.95 -21.77 -18.73
C SER A 286 -30.11 -20.63 -17.71
N THR A 287 -31.04 -20.80 -16.77
CA THR A 287 -31.38 -19.77 -15.78
C THR A 287 -31.17 -20.27 -14.35
N PHE A 288 -30.48 -19.46 -13.54
CA PHE A 288 -30.26 -19.67 -12.10
C PHE A 288 -30.85 -18.48 -11.34
N THR A 289 -32.01 -18.66 -10.69
CA THR A 289 -32.73 -17.58 -9.98
C THR A 289 -32.93 -17.91 -8.51
N ASN A 290 -32.51 -17.01 -7.61
CA ASN A 290 -32.63 -17.22 -6.15
C ASN A 290 -31.91 -18.50 -5.68
N CYS A 291 -30.64 -18.64 -6.11
CA CYS A 291 -29.77 -19.77 -5.78
C CYS A 291 -28.62 -19.33 -4.87
N THR A 292 -28.54 -19.85 -3.64
CA THR A 292 -27.55 -19.49 -2.62
C THR A 292 -26.97 -20.71 -1.92
N THR A 293 -25.79 -20.53 -1.32
CA THR A 293 -25.13 -21.56 -0.50
C THR A 293 -24.52 -20.95 0.76
N GLU A 294 -24.42 -21.72 1.84
CA GLU A 294 -23.76 -21.28 3.08
C GLU A 294 -22.25 -21.09 2.90
N ASN A 295 -21.61 -21.85 1.99
CA ASN A 295 -20.25 -21.62 1.51
C ASN A 295 -20.05 -20.23 0.86
N GLY A 296 -21.12 -19.57 0.43
CA GLY A 296 -21.09 -18.30 -0.28
C GLY A 296 -20.86 -18.39 -1.80
N TYR A 297 -20.69 -19.60 -2.35
CA TYR A 297 -20.49 -19.83 -3.79
C TYR A 297 -21.25 -21.04 -4.36
N LEU A 298 -21.71 -20.95 -5.62
CA LEU A 298 -22.48 -21.99 -6.30
C LEU A 298 -21.61 -23.17 -6.79
N PHE A 299 -20.48 -22.88 -7.45
CA PHE A 299 -19.68 -23.87 -8.15
C PHE A 299 -18.24 -23.88 -7.63
N TYR A 300 -17.83 -24.99 -7.01
CA TYR A 300 -16.44 -25.25 -6.65
C TYR A 300 -15.80 -26.12 -7.74
N VAL A 301 -14.97 -25.50 -8.59
CA VAL A 301 -14.27 -26.17 -9.69
C VAL A 301 -12.80 -25.78 -9.61
N LYS A 302 -11.94 -26.78 -9.47
CA LYS A 302 -10.50 -26.59 -9.24
C LYS A 302 -9.64 -27.47 -10.14
N ARG A 303 -8.44 -26.96 -10.46
CA ARG A 303 -7.32 -27.65 -11.12
C ARG A 303 -7.71 -28.32 -12.44
N HIS A 304 -7.76 -27.52 -13.50
CA HIS A 304 -7.79 -28.06 -14.86
C HIS A 304 -6.40 -28.64 -15.16
N ILE A 305 -6.35 -29.95 -15.39
CA ILE A 305 -5.12 -30.73 -15.59
C ILE A 305 -4.79 -30.84 -17.09
N HIS A 306 -5.80 -30.85 -17.95
CA HIS A 306 -5.66 -31.01 -19.39
C HIS A 306 -6.03 -29.72 -20.13
N LYS A 307 -5.29 -29.38 -21.20
CA LYS A 307 -5.42 -28.09 -21.93
C LYS A 307 -6.79 -27.84 -22.59
N ASN A 308 -7.60 -28.88 -22.77
CA ASN A 308 -8.95 -28.82 -23.32
C ASN A 308 -10.03 -28.52 -22.25
N GLN A 309 -9.72 -28.66 -20.96
CA GLN A 309 -10.67 -28.46 -19.87
C GLN A 309 -10.95 -26.97 -19.68
N LYS A 310 -12.24 -26.61 -19.71
CA LYS A 310 -12.72 -25.25 -19.47
C LYS A 310 -14.11 -25.25 -18.83
N ILE A 311 -14.45 -24.12 -18.23
CA ILE A 311 -15.81 -23.72 -17.91
C ILE A 311 -16.32 -22.85 -19.06
N THR A 312 -17.50 -23.14 -19.59
CA THR A 312 -18.19 -22.36 -20.63
C THR A 312 -19.56 -21.92 -20.10
N ILE A 313 -19.88 -20.63 -20.17
CA ILE A 313 -21.22 -20.09 -19.97
C ILE A 313 -21.63 -19.33 -21.23
N GLU A 314 -22.83 -19.63 -21.74
CA GLU A 314 -23.37 -19.04 -22.97
C GLU A 314 -24.88 -18.78 -22.82
N ASN A 315 -25.36 -17.62 -23.28
CA ASN A 315 -26.80 -17.25 -23.33
C ASN A 315 -27.57 -17.48 -22.01
N SER A 316 -26.91 -17.32 -20.85
CA SER A 316 -27.45 -17.77 -19.56
C SER A 316 -27.67 -16.62 -18.57
N GLU A 317 -28.64 -16.79 -17.67
CA GLU A 317 -29.01 -15.78 -16.66
C GLU A 317 -28.72 -16.27 -15.23
N PHE A 318 -28.06 -15.42 -14.44
CA PHE A 318 -27.87 -15.59 -13.00
C PHE A 318 -28.50 -14.40 -12.27
N SER A 319 -29.51 -14.66 -11.44
CA SER A 319 -30.36 -13.64 -10.83
C SER A 319 -30.52 -13.90 -9.33
N LYS A 320 -30.13 -12.94 -8.49
CA LYS A 320 -30.17 -13.08 -7.01
C LYS A 320 -29.40 -14.31 -6.49
N THR A 321 -28.19 -14.56 -7.00
CA THR A 321 -27.35 -15.67 -6.52
C THR A 321 -26.28 -15.21 -5.53
N CYS A 322 -25.63 -16.16 -4.86
CA CYS A 322 -24.32 -15.95 -4.25
C CYS A 322 -23.21 -15.95 -5.34
N THR A 323 -21.92 -15.94 -4.94
CA THR A 323 -20.79 -15.96 -5.87
C THR A 323 -20.88 -17.16 -6.81
N LEU A 324 -20.52 -17.02 -8.10
CA LEU A 324 -20.71 -18.12 -9.05
C LEU A 324 -19.63 -19.19 -8.89
N PHE A 325 -18.36 -18.79 -8.75
CA PHE A 325 -17.22 -19.71 -8.84
C PHE A 325 -16.22 -19.59 -7.68
N HIS A 326 -15.74 -20.74 -7.22
CA HIS A 326 -14.61 -20.90 -6.30
C HIS A 326 -13.62 -21.96 -6.81
N GLY A 327 -12.33 -21.79 -6.52
CA GLY A 327 -11.27 -22.75 -6.89
C GLY A 327 -9.90 -22.16 -7.17
N ASP A 328 -9.07 -22.93 -7.88
CA ASP A 328 -7.73 -22.55 -8.37
C ASP A 328 -7.48 -23.14 -9.76
N LEU A 329 -6.64 -22.48 -10.57
CA LEU A 329 -6.09 -23.02 -11.83
C LEU A 329 -7.17 -23.50 -12.82
N THR A 330 -8.12 -22.61 -13.16
CA THR A 330 -9.21 -22.87 -14.13
C THR A 330 -9.09 -21.98 -15.37
N LYS A 331 -9.74 -22.42 -16.46
CA LYS A 331 -10.01 -21.58 -17.64
C LYS A 331 -11.52 -21.42 -17.79
N THR A 332 -11.99 -20.18 -17.91
CA THR A 332 -13.42 -19.83 -17.90
C THR A 332 -13.75 -18.89 -19.06
N GLU A 333 -14.78 -19.24 -19.82
CA GLU A 333 -15.31 -18.47 -20.96
C GLU A 333 -16.78 -18.15 -20.67
N ILE A 334 -17.16 -16.87 -20.62
CA ILE A 334 -18.53 -16.39 -20.38
C ILE A 334 -18.95 -15.54 -21.58
N SER A 335 -20.14 -15.78 -22.14
CA SER A 335 -20.61 -15.15 -23.36
C SER A 335 -22.13 -14.90 -23.35
N ASN A 336 -22.59 -13.80 -23.96
CA ASN A 336 -24.01 -13.49 -24.19
C ASN A 336 -24.90 -13.59 -22.93
N SER A 337 -24.36 -13.34 -21.73
CA SER A 337 -25.00 -13.71 -20.47
C SER A 337 -25.38 -12.51 -19.60
N ILE A 338 -26.30 -12.73 -18.65
CA ILE A 338 -26.79 -11.68 -17.74
C ILE A 338 -26.58 -12.12 -16.30
N ILE A 339 -25.90 -11.29 -15.51
CA ILE A 339 -25.67 -11.52 -14.08
C ILE A 339 -26.24 -10.32 -13.32
N LYS A 340 -27.26 -10.55 -12.48
CA LYS A 340 -28.08 -9.46 -11.93
C LYS A 340 -28.62 -9.64 -10.52
N ASN A 341 -28.98 -8.51 -9.91
CA ASN A 341 -29.74 -8.42 -8.65
C ASN A 341 -29.04 -9.12 -7.45
N MET A 342 -27.70 -9.09 -7.40
CA MET A 342 -26.91 -9.74 -6.34
C MET A 342 -26.69 -8.79 -5.16
N ASN A 343 -26.70 -9.32 -3.93
CA ASN A 343 -26.47 -8.57 -2.70
C ASN A 343 -25.49 -9.36 -1.82
N ILE A 344 -24.20 -9.17 -2.06
CA ILE A 344 -23.13 -10.04 -1.56
C ILE A 344 -22.41 -9.35 -0.40
N LYS A 345 -22.45 -10.03 0.76
CA LYS A 345 -21.85 -9.60 2.03
C LYS A 345 -20.72 -10.52 2.49
N PHE A 346 -20.34 -11.50 1.67
CA PHE A 346 -19.25 -12.42 1.97
C PHE A 346 -17.89 -11.74 1.78
N SER A 347 -16.85 -12.25 2.43
CA SER A 347 -15.47 -11.76 2.33
C SER A 347 -14.73 -12.25 1.08
N ILE A 348 -15.46 -12.67 0.04
CA ILE A 348 -14.93 -13.20 -1.23
C ILE A 348 -15.46 -12.36 -2.41
N PRO A 349 -14.72 -12.29 -3.53
CA PRO A 349 -15.19 -11.68 -4.77
C PRO A 349 -16.59 -12.10 -5.23
N ALA A 350 -17.28 -11.18 -5.91
CA ALA A 350 -18.72 -11.29 -6.14
C ALA A 350 -19.13 -12.30 -7.23
N ILE A 351 -18.30 -12.52 -8.24
CA ILE A 351 -18.59 -13.40 -9.38
C ILE A 351 -17.69 -14.64 -9.33
N SER A 352 -16.38 -14.45 -9.10
CA SER A 352 -15.44 -15.55 -8.90
C SER A 352 -14.26 -15.15 -8.02
N ASP A 353 -13.99 -15.94 -6.98
CA ASP A 353 -12.77 -15.81 -6.17
C ASP A 353 -11.64 -16.76 -6.61
N SER A 354 -11.75 -17.42 -7.76
CA SER A 354 -10.76 -18.42 -8.17
C SER A 354 -9.42 -17.79 -8.57
N LYS A 355 -8.34 -18.27 -7.95
CA LYS A 355 -6.95 -17.77 -8.11
C LYS A 355 -6.27 -18.39 -9.34
N LEU A 356 -5.25 -17.69 -9.87
CA LEU A 356 -4.36 -18.15 -10.94
C LEU A 356 -5.12 -18.74 -12.14
N SER A 357 -6.25 -18.12 -12.48
CA SER A 357 -7.23 -18.61 -13.46
C SER A 357 -7.38 -17.61 -14.61
N ASN A 358 -7.85 -18.09 -15.76
CA ASN A 358 -7.91 -17.29 -17.00
C ASN A 358 -9.36 -17.11 -17.45
N TYR A 359 -9.79 -15.85 -17.56
CA TYR A 359 -11.16 -15.47 -17.90
C TYR A 359 -11.23 -14.75 -19.25
N SER A 360 -12.09 -15.25 -20.14
CA SER A 360 -12.57 -14.51 -21.31
C SER A 360 -14.06 -14.24 -21.14
N ILE A 361 -14.46 -12.98 -21.09
CA ILE A 361 -15.83 -12.56 -20.82
C ILE A 361 -16.27 -11.66 -21.98
N LYS A 362 -17.33 -12.06 -22.67
CA LYS A 362 -17.86 -11.39 -23.87
C LYS A 362 -19.35 -11.11 -23.77
N ASP A 363 -19.81 -10.01 -24.37
CA ASP A 363 -21.24 -9.74 -24.65
C ASP A 363 -22.15 -9.88 -23.41
N THR A 364 -21.64 -9.54 -22.23
CA THR A 364 -22.22 -9.91 -20.93
C THR A 364 -22.58 -8.67 -20.11
N ILE A 365 -23.73 -8.75 -19.41
CA ILE A 365 -24.30 -7.63 -18.65
C ILE A 365 -24.30 -7.94 -17.15
N PHE A 366 -23.64 -7.08 -16.38
CA PHE A 366 -23.62 -7.05 -14.93
C PHE A 366 -24.54 -5.92 -14.44
N MET A 367 -25.66 -6.21 -13.78
CA MET A 367 -26.60 -5.15 -13.36
C MET A 367 -27.17 -5.29 -11.94
N ASN A 368 -27.44 -4.18 -11.27
CA ASN A 368 -28.07 -4.13 -9.94
C ASN A 368 -27.28 -4.96 -8.91
N LEU A 369 -25.98 -4.68 -8.75
CA LEU A 369 -25.09 -5.43 -7.86
C LEU A 369 -24.76 -4.58 -6.62
N ASN A 370 -24.93 -5.13 -5.42
CA ASN A 370 -24.43 -4.56 -4.18
C ASN A 370 -23.37 -5.50 -3.60
N VAL A 371 -22.10 -5.07 -3.55
CA VAL A 371 -20.95 -5.98 -3.33
C VAL A 371 -19.93 -5.43 -2.33
N THR A 372 -19.58 -6.25 -1.33
CA THR A 372 -18.59 -5.89 -0.30
C THR A 372 -17.14 -6.17 -0.66
N ASN A 373 -16.88 -6.72 -1.85
CA ASN A 373 -15.54 -7.06 -2.33
C ASN A 373 -15.45 -6.85 -3.86
N GLU A 374 -14.27 -7.02 -4.47
CA GLU A 374 -14.13 -6.93 -5.93
C GLU A 374 -15.01 -7.95 -6.70
N LEU A 375 -15.31 -7.72 -7.99
CA LEU A 375 -16.15 -8.66 -8.75
C LEU A 375 -15.44 -9.99 -9.05
N PHE A 376 -14.12 -9.95 -9.27
CA PHE A 376 -13.32 -11.12 -9.65
C PHE A 376 -11.98 -11.11 -8.92
N ASN A 377 -11.38 -12.29 -8.69
CA ASN A 377 -10.09 -12.40 -8.00
C ASN A 377 -8.97 -11.65 -8.74
N LYS A 378 -8.28 -10.75 -8.02
CA LYS A 378 -7.15 -9.97 -8.54
C LYS A 378 -5.95 -10.78 -9.06
N GLU A 379 -5.73 -12.00 -8.55
CA GLU A 379 -4.59 -12.88 -8.87
C GLU A 379 -4.87 -13.80 -10.08
N SER A 380 -5.65 -13.31 -11.06
CA SER A 380 -6.12 -14.04 -12.24
C SER A 380 -6.07 -13.13 -13.48
N SER A 381 -6.08 -13.71 -14.68
CA SER A 381 -6.01 -12.96 -15.94
C SER A 381 -7.39 -12.78 -16.58
N TYR A 382 -7.63 -11.62 -17.20
CA TYR A 382 -8.93 -11.23 -17.72
C TYR A 382 -8.85 -10.58 -19.12
N THR A 383 -9.77 -10.97 -19.99
CA THR A 383 -10.09 -10.28 -21.25
C THR A 383 -11.58 -9.98 -21.26
N PHE A 384 -11.95 -8.71 -21.41
CA PHE A 384 -13.34 -8.25 -21.42
C PHE A 384 -13.69 -7.61 -22.78
N GLU A 385 -14.80 -8.02 -23.38
CA GLU A 385 -15.25 -7.57 -24.70
C GLU A 385 -16.78 -7.33 -24.70
N ASN A 386 -17.26 -6.17 -25.17
CA ASN A 386 -18.70 -5.85 -25.27
C ASN A 386 -19.47 -5.94 -23.92
N ILE A 387 -18.87 -5.46 -22.82
CA ILE A 387 -19.38 -5.65 -21.45
C ILE A 387 -20.16 -4.44 -20.95
N LYS A 388 -21.22 -4.67 -20.16
CA LYS A 388 -22.03 -3.60 -19.57
C LYS A 388 -22.13 -3.75 -18.06
N PHE A 389 -21.66 -2.75 -17.31
CA PHE A 389 -21.75 -2.65 -15.85
C PHE A 389 -22.77 -1.56 -15.48
N LYS A 390 -23.87 -1.92 -14.82
CA LYS A 390 -24.99 -0.99 -14.54
C LYS A 390 -25.49 -1.06 -13.10
N ASN A 391 -25.78 0.09 -12.48
CA ASN A 391 -26.36 0.15 -11.13
C ASN A 391 -25.55 -0.68 -10.12
N ILE A 392 -24.24 -0.45 -10.02
CA ILE A 392 -23.37 -1.18 -9.09
C ILE A 392 -23.06 -0.29 -7.89
N ILE A 393 -23.28 -0.81 -6.68
CA ILE A 393 -22.85 -0.21 -5.42
C ILE A 393 -21.77 -1.12 -4.83
N SER A 394 -20.63 -0.57 -4.47
CA SER A 394 -19.58 -1.31 -3.78
C SER A 394 -18.93 -0.48 -2.69
N ASN A 395 -18.67 -1.09 -1.53
CA ASN A 395 -17.79 -0.51 -0.51
C ASN A 395 -16.37 -1.14 -0.51
N SER A 396 -16.04 -1.87 -1.58
CA SER A 396 -14.74 -2.52 -1.76
C SER A 396 -13.62 -1.54 -2.11
N LYS A 397 -12.39 -2.08 -2.23
CA LYS A 397 -11.25 -1.33 -2.75
C LYS A 397 -11.38 -1.02 -4.24
N ALA A 398 -11.87 -1.96 -5.04
CA ALA A 398 -12.17 -1.73 -6.45
C ALA A 398 -13.26 -2.69 -6.93
N VAL A 399 -14.16 -2.23 -7.80
CA VAL A 399 -15.11 -3.13 -8.49
C VAL A 399 -14.34 -4.13 -9.36
N LEU A 400 -13.26 -3.70 -9.99
CA LEU A 400 -12.29 -4.51 -10.73
C LEU A 400 -10.87 -4.26 -10.17
N TYR A 401 -10.34 -5.21 -9.41
CA TYR A 401 -8.94 -5.20 -8.96
C TYR A 401 -8.15 -6.21 -9.80
N PHE A 402 -7.05 -5.77 -10.42
CA PHE A 402 -6.13 -6.64 -11.17
C PHE A 402 -4.72 -6.53 -10.59
N LEU A 403 -4.04 -7.67 -10.43
CA LEU A 403 -2.70 -7.78 -9.86
C LEU A 403 -1.78 -8.55 -10.83
N TYR A 404 -0.56 -8.06 -11.05
CA TYR A 404 0.51 -8.63 -11.89
C TYR A 404 0.26 -8.75 -13.41
N TYR A 405 -0.94 -9.12 -13.86
CA TYR A 405 -1.21 -9.50 -15.26
C TYR A 405 -1.47 -8.32 -16.19
N ASN A 406 -1.24 -8.51 -17.50
CA ASN A 406 -1.72 -7.58 -18.53
C ASN A 406 -3.24 -7.70 -18.69
N ILE A 407 -3.92 -6.58 -18.95
CA ILE A 407 -5.38 -6.49 -19.01
C ILE A 407 -5.79 -5.73 -20.27
N THR A 408 -6.76 -6.29 -21.00
CA THR A 408 -7.34 -5.68 -22.22
C THR A 408 -8.85 -5.56 -22.06
N LEU A 409 -9.36 -4.34 -22.22
CA LEU A 409 -10.76 -3.96 -22.08
C LEU A 409 -11.25 -3.36 -23.40
N ASN A 410 -12.17 -4.05 -24.08
CA ASN A 410 -12.69 -3.63 -25.39
C ASN A 410 -14.21 -3.41 -25.33
N ASN A 411 -14.68 -2.22 -25.71
CA ASN A 411 -16.11 -1.87 -25.79
C ASN A 411 -16.87 -2.12 -24.48
N ILE A 412 -16.62 -1.25 -23.48
CA ILE A 412 -17.15 -1.41 -22.12
C ILE A 412 -18.10 -0.25 -21.81
N GLU A 413 -19.34 -0.52 -21.39
CA GLU A 413 -20.29 0.48 -20.90
C GLU A 413 -20.38 0.45 -19.37
N VAL A 414 -20.20 1.59 -18.70
CA VAL A 414 -20.32 1.74 -17.24
C VAL A 414 -21.35 2.83 -16.93
N ASP A 415 -22.42 2.48 -16.22
CA ASP A 415 -23.59 3.33 -16.02
C ASP A 415 -24.05 3.28 -14.56
N ASN A 416 -24.07 4.43 -13.88
CA ASN A 416 -24.57 4.53 -12.50
C ASN A 416 -23.83 3.57 -11.52
N VAL A 417 -22.53 3.81 -11.32
CA VAL A 417 -21.69 3.02 -10.40
C VAL A 417 -21.22 3.88 -9.22
N SER A 418 -21.40 3.38 -8.01
CA SER A 418 -20.99 4.04 -6.77
C SER A 418 -19.98 3.21 -5.97
N CYS A 419 -18.83 3.80 -5.67
CA CYS A 419 -17.75 3.18 -4.89
C CYS A 419 -17.59 3.92 -3.55
N THR A 420 -18.22 3.39 -2.51
CA THR A 420 -18.38 4.00 -1.17
C THR A 420 -17.44 3.42 -0.11
N GLY A 421 -16.33 2.78 -0.53
CA GLY A 421 -15.35 2.19 0.40
C GLY A 421 -14.54 3.24 1.16
N ASP A 422 -13.96 2.84 2.30
CA ASP A 422 -13.24 3.76 3.17
C ASP A 422 -11.89 4.22 2.58
N GLY A 423 -11.79 5.51 2.27
CA GLY A 423 -10.57 6.21 1.85
C GLY A 423 -10.29 6.22 0.34
N GLY A 424 -9.30 7.04 -0.05
CA GLY A 424 -8.91 7.32 -1.45
C GLY A 424 -8.31 6.16 -2.25
N GLU A 425 -8.49 4.92 -1.79
CA GLU A 425 -8.22 3.69 -2.53
C GLU A 425 -9.48 3.14 -3.22
N SER A 426 -10.70 3.51 -2.80
CA SER A 426 -11.94 2.96 -3.37
C SER A 426 -12.18 3.48 -4.80
N SER A 427 -12.26 2.54 -5.75
CA SER A 427 -12.18 2.82 -7.19
C SER A 427 -13.17 1.97 -8.00
N PHE A 428 -13.39 2.29 -9.28
CA PHE A 428 -14.02 1.33 -10.19
C PHE A 428 -12.99 0.29 -10.63
N MET A 429 -11.79 0.74 -11.01
CA MET A 429 -10.70 -0.11 -11.48
C MET A 429 -9.40 0.22 -10.77
N LEU A 430 -8.76 -0.80 -10.19
CA LEU A 430 -7.41 -0.73 -9.64
C LEU A 430 -6.50 -1.70 -10.40
N TYR A 431 -5.51 -1.15 -11.11
CA TYR A 431 -4.46 -1.89 -11.78
C TYR A 431 -3.16 -1.80 -10.98
N ASP A 432 -2.62 -2.96 -10.60
CA ASP A 432 -1.51 -3.07 -9.67
C ASP A 432 -0.45 -4.04 -10.20
N SER A 433 0.61 -3.50 -10.78
CA SER A 433 1.68 -4.33 -11.34
C SER A 433 2.69 -4.79 -10.29
N ASP A 434 2.66 -4.21 -9.09
CA ASP A 434 3.62 -4.47 -8.02
C ASP A 434 5.08 -4.29 -8.51
N GLU A 435 5.96 -5.29 -8.38
CA GLU A 435 7.33 -5.23 -8.93
C GLU A 435 7.45 -5.52 -10.44
N SER A 436 6.36 -5.87 -11.13
CA SER A 436 6.37 -6.32 -12.53
C SER A 436 6.91 -5.23 -13.48
N ILE A 437 7.66 -5.68 -14.48
CA ILE A 437 8.28 -4.82 -15.50
C ILE A 437 7.59 -5.10 -16.83
N ASN A 438 7.22 -4.05 -17.56
CA ASN A 438 6.46 -4.10 -18.82
C ASN A 438 5.04 -4.66 -18.66
N SER A 439 4.36 -4.31 -17.56
CA SER A 439 2.93 -4.59 -17.40
C SER A 439 2.09 -3.62 -18.25
N ARG A 440 0.99 -4.09 -18.84
CA ARG A 440 0.17 -3.30 -19.79
C ARG A 440 -1.32 -3.33 -19.47
N LEU A 441 -1.93 -2.15 -19.43
CA LEU A 441 -3.37 -1.91 -19.36
C LEU A 441 -3.85 -1.26 -20.65
N GLN A 442 -4.67 -1.97 -21.44
CA GLN A 442 -5.25 -1.45 -22.67
C GLN A 442 -6.76 -1.25 -22.54
N ILE A 443 -7.25 -0.07 -22.91
CA ILE A 443 -8.64 0.34 -22.81
C ILE A 443 -9.08 0.92 -24.16
N ASN A 444 -9.96 0.21 -24.87
CA ASN A 444 -10.54 0.64 -26.14
C ASN A 444 -12.05 0.78 -26.00
N ASN A 445 -12.63 1.91 -26.43
CA ASN A 445 -14.08 2.13 -26.44
C ASN A 445 -14.74 1.97 -25.05
N LEU A 446 -14.16 2.54 -23.99
CA LEU A 446 -14.75 2.58 -22.64
C LEU A 446 -15.69 3.79 -22.51
N TYR A 447 -16.99 3.54 -22.35
CA TYR A 447 -18.03 4.58 -22.21
C TYR A 447 -18.57 4.59 -20.78
N THR A 448 -18.32 5.66 -20.04
CA THR A 448 -18.65 5.75 -18.61
C THR A 448 -19.52 6.97 -18.32
N LYS A 449 -20.57 6.80 -17.49
CA LYS A 449 -21.48 7.89 -17.12
C LYS A 449 -22.09 7.76 -15.72
N ASN A 450 -22.26 8.90 -15.05
CA ASN A 450 -22.95 9.06 -13.76
C ASN A 450 -22.34 8.22 -12.62
N CYS A 451 -21.02 8.26 -12.41
CA CYS A 451 -20.34 7.46 -11.38
C CYS A 451 -19.98 8.33 -10.15
N VAL A 452 -20.00 7.77 -8.93
CA VAL A 452 -19.71 8.49 -7.68
C VAL A 452 -18.74 7.69 -6.80
N LEU A 453 -17.55 8.23 -6.47
CA LEU A 453 -16.48 7.45 -5.84
C LEU A 453 -15.78 8.16 -4.67
N ASN A 454 -15.40 7.39 -3.65
CA ASN A 454 -14.54 7.84 -2.54
C ASN A 454 -13.04 7.92 -2.90
N GLY A 455 -12.67 7.55 -4.13
CA GLY A 455 -11.33 7.65 -4.69
C GLY A 455 -11.39 7.70 -6.22
N SER A 456 -10.29 7.33 -6.88
CA SER A 456 -10.10 7.50 -8.33
C SER A 456 -10.92 6.49 -9.15
N PHE A 457 -11.44 6.86 -10.34
CA PHE A 457 -12.23 5.91 -11.15
C PHE A 457 -11.36 4.80 -11.75
N ILE A 458 -10.25 5.15 -12.40
CA ILE A 458 -9.15 4.24 -12.74
C ILE A 458 -7.92 4.64 -11.91
N LYS A 459 -7.37 3.69 -11.15
CA LYS A 459 -6.14 3.87 -10.36
C LYS A 459 -5.09 2.87 -10.82
N VAL A 460 -3.87 3.35 -11.10
CA VAL A 460 -2.78 2.55 -11.67
C VAL A 460 -1.50 2.74 -10.84
N LYS A 461 -0.92 1.64 -10.34
CA LYS A 461 0.30 1.66 -9.52
C LYS A 461 1.24 0.48 -9.82
N GLY A 462 2.45 0.57 -9.26
CA GLY A 462 3.53 -0.42 -9.41
C GLY A 462 4.76 0.16 -10.11
N LYS A 463 5.62 -0.71 -10.66
CA LYS A 463 6.98 -0.33 -11.06
C LYS A 463 7.09 0.29 -12.46
N VAL A 464 6.72 -0.45 -13.51
CA VAL A 464 6.79 0.03 -14.91
C VAL A 464 5.54 -0.40 -15.68
N ASN A 465 4.70 0.59 -16.01
CA ASN A 465 3.37 0.35 -16.58
C ASN A 465 3.21 1.07 -17.93
N GLU A 466 2.70 0.34 -18.93
CA GLU A 466 2.22 0.85 -20.21
C GLU A 466 0.68 0.95 -20.14
N ILE A 467 0.12 2.12 -20.45
CA ILE A 467 -1.30 2.43 -20.26
C ILE A 467 -1.83 3.05 -21.55
N ASP A 468 -2.73 2.38 -22.24
CA ASP A 468 -3.33 2.85 -23.49
C ASP A 468 -4.84 3.07 -23.32
N ILE A 469 -5.32 4.27 -23.66
CA ILE A 469 -6.75 4.65 -23.58
C ILE A 469 -7.20 5.28 -24.90
N HIS A 470 -7.98 4.53 -25.68
CA HIS A 470 -8.40 4.92 -27.02
C HIS A 470 -9.92 5.02 -27.15
N ASN A 471 -10.39 6.03 -27.90
CA ASN A 471 -11.78 6.18 -28.33
C ASN A 471 -12.82 6.13 -27.17
N SER A 472 -12.44 6.56 -25.96
CA SER A 472 -13.21 6.37 -24.73
C SER A 472 -13.87 7.67 -24.23
N SER A 473 -14.93 7.53 -23.43
CA SER A 473 -15.76 8.64 -22.92
C SER A 473 -15.91 8.57 -21.40
N PHE A 474 -15.66 9.69 -20.74
CA PHE A 474 -15.77 9.86 -19.29
C PHE A 474 -16.70 11.03 -18.97
N ASN A 475 -17.89 10.75 -18.45
CA ASN A 475 -18.96 11.75 -18.28
C ASN A 475 -19.56 11.72 -16.86
N ARG A 476 -19.66 12.87 -16.17
CA ARG A 476 -20.28 12.96 -14.84
C ARG A 476 -19.74 11.91 -13.85
N ILE A 477 -18.42 11.80 -13.77
CA ILE A 477 -17.74 11.08 -12.70
C ILE A 477 -17.46 12.09 -11.58
N ASP A 478 -18.02 11.85 -10.41
CA ASP A 478 -17.87 12.68 -9.21
C ASP A 478 -17.08 11.90 -8.16
N SER A 479 -15.80 12.25 -7.99
CA SER A 479 -14.83 11.42 -7.27
C SER A 479 -14.01 12.21 -6.24
N TYR A 480 -13.74 11.60 -5.09
CA TYR A 480 -12.74 12.08 -4.11
C TYR A 480 -11.30 11.68 -4.53
N GLY A 481 -11.03 11.78 -5.83
CA GLY A 481 -9.74 11.58 -6.48
C GLY A 481 -9.86 11.86 -7.98
N PRO A 482 -8.76 11.82 -8.74
CA PRO A 482 -8.77 11.98 -10.19
C PRO A 482 -9.59 10.88 -10.87
N THR A 483 -10.21 11.18 -12.01
CA THR A 483 -10.87 10.14 -12.82
C THR A 483 -9.86 9.08 -13.30
N ILE A 484 -8.64 9.47 -13.66
CA ILE A 484 -7.52 8.57 -13.99
C ILE A 484 -6.31 8.97 -13.16
N GLN A 485 -5.77 8.06 -12.34
CA GLN A 485 -4.65 8.33 -11.43
C GLN A 485 -3.52 7.31 -11.60
N CYS A 486 -2.38 7.75 -12.12
CA CYS A 486 -1.20 6.92 -12.38
C CYS A 486 -0.05 7.27 -11.42
N ILE A 487 0.09 6.47 -10.36
CA ILE A 487 1.08 6.62 -9.28
C ILE A 487 2.21 5.58 -9.37
N SER A 488 2.55 5.16 -10.58
CA SER A 488 3.61 4.17 -10.84
C SER A 488 4.99 4.84 -10.85
N HIS A 489 6.08 4.09 -10.62
CA HIS A 489 7.43 4.67 -10.63
C HIS A 489 7.88 5.14 -12.02
N LYS A 490 7.56 4.36 -13.07
CA LYS A 490 7.62 4.80 -14.46
C LYS A 490 6.31 4.45 -15.19
N THR A 491 5.78 5.41 -15.93
CA THR A 491 4.54 5.27 -16.70
C THR A 491 4.78 5.64 -18.17
N ALA A 492 4.43 4.75 -19.09
CA ALA A 492 4.14 5.10 -20.48
C ALA A 492 2.61 5.25 -20.62
N PHE A 493 2.12 6.41 -21.09
CA PHE A 493 0.70 6.74 -21.10
C PHE A 493 0.26 7.26 -22.47
N THR A 494 -0.57 6.49 -23.17
CA THR A 494 -1.10 6.84 -24.49
C THR A 494 -2.60 7.13 -24.35
N MET A 495 -3.06 8.30 -24.79
CA MET A 495 -4.48 8.66 -24.75
C MET A 495 -4.94 9.31 -26.06
N THR A 496 -5.69 8.62 -26.91
CA THR A 496 -6.13 9.17 -28.21
C THR A 496 -7.65 9.09 -28.47
N ASN A 497 -8.21 10.14 -29.08
CA ASN A 497 -9.62 10.27 -29.46
C ASN A 497 -10.63 10.21 -28.29
N ASN A 498 -10.29 10.74 -27.11
CA ASN A 498 -11.13 10.61 -25.91
C ASN A 498 -12.01 11.83 -25.64
N ASN A 499 -13.16 11.62 -24.98
CA ASN A 499 -14.09 12.67 -24.58
C ASN A 499 -14.30 12.65 -23.05
N ILE A 500 -13.69 13.59 -22.33
CA ILE A 500 -13.75 13.67 -20.86
C ILE A 500 -14.50 14.95 -20.47
N TYR A 501 -15.73 14.83 -19.96
CA TYR A 501 -16.59 15.99 -19.73
C TYR A 501 -17.51 15.93 -18.51
N ASN A 502 -17.77 17.09 -17.89
CA ASN A 502 -18.57 17.25 -16.67
C ASN A 502 -18.07 16.43 -15.45
N ASN A 503 -16.78 16.04 -15.39
CA ASN A 503 -16.25 15.26 -14.26
C ASN A 503 -15.75 16.18 -13.14
N ILE A 504 -15.83 15.73 -11.89
CA ILE A 504 -15.49 16.50 -10.70
C ILE A 504 -14.52 15.69 -9.82
N ASN A 505 -13.31 16.19 -9.63
CA ASN A 505 -12.44 15.74 -8.54
C ASN A 505 -12.64 16.65 -7.32
N ARG A 506 -13.24 16.11 -6.26
CA ARG A 506 -13.50 16.80 -4.98
C ARG A 506 -12.30 16.81 -4.03
N ASN A 507 -11.26 16.05 -4.32
CA ASN A 507 -10.07 15.95 -3.48
C ASN A 507 -9.26 17.26 -3.56
N LYS A 508 -8.66 17.65 -2.43
CA LYS A 508 -7.80 18.85 -2.33
C LYS A 508 -6.30 18.54 -2.39
N LEU A 509 -5.93 17.27 -2.23
CA LEU A 509 -4.54 16.79 -2.21
C LEU A 509 -4.19 16.05 -3.50
N ASP A 510 -5.04 15.13 -3.93
CA ASP A 510 -4.93 14.49 -5.25
C ASP A 510 -5.51 15.42 -6.31
N CYS A 511 -4.66 15.85 -7.24
CA CYS A 511 -4.91 16.93 -8.19
C CYS A 511 -5.16 16.37 -9.60
N GLY A 512 -5.79 17.13 -10.49
CA GLY A 512 -6.13 16.68 -11.84
C GLY A 512 -7.45 15.89 -11.93
N ILE A 513 -7.96 15.77 -13.16
CA ILE A 513 -8.89 14.71 -13.59
C ILE A 513 -8.08 13.51 -14.11
N ILE A 514 -6.95 13.80 -14.76
CA ILE A 514 -5.86 12.88 -15.05
C ILE A 514 -4.65 13.30 -14.19
N GLN A 515 -4.18 12.41 -13.33
CA GLN A 515 -2.97 12.59 -12.52
C GLN A 515 -1.88 11.62 -12.99
N LEU A 516 -0.73 12.16 -13.37
CA LEU A 516 0.48 11.38 -13.68
C LEU A 516 1.59 11.76 -12.67
N THR A 517 2.39 10.79 -12.22
CA THR A 517 3.48 11.08 -11.27
C THR A 517 4.76 10.32 -11.59
N ASN A 518 5.88 10.83 -11.06
CA ASN A 518 7.24 10.26 -11.17
C ASN A 518 7.76 10.33 -12.62
N ASN A 519 8.28 9.23 -13.18
CA ASN A 519 8.86 9.25 -14.53
C ASN A 519 7.76 9.00 -15.56
N VAL A 520 7.46 10.01 -16.38
CA VAL A 520 6.28 10.02 -17.27
C VAL A 520 6.73 10.17 -18.72
N ASN A 521 6.37 9.20 -19.56
CA ASN A 521 6.38 9.32 -21.01
C ASN A 521 4.92 9.30 -21.49
N ALA A 522 4.33 10.43 -21.81
CA ALA A 522 2.91 10.55 -22.11
C ALA A 522 2.64 11.19 -23.47
N SER A 523 1.77 10.58 -24.28
CA SER A 523 1.12 11.24 -25.43
C SER A 523 -0.38 11.33 -25.19
N ILE A 524 -0.94 12.53 -25.37
CA ILE A 524 -2.39 12.76 -25.41
C ILE A 524 -2.72 13.44 -26.74
N GLU A 525 -3.61 12.83 -27.52
CA GLU A 525 -3.90 13.25 -28.89
C GLU A 525 -5.40 13.30 -29.19
N ASN A 526 -5.81 14.27 -30.01
CA ASN A 526 -7.15 14.36 -30.60
C ASN A 526 -8.30 14.25 -29.57
N SER A 527 -8.06 14.65 -28.32
CA SER A 527 -8.96 14.42 -27.19
C SER A 527 -9.59 15.73 -26.69
N ASN A 528 -10.86 15.64 -26.26
CA ASN A 528 -11.71 16.75 -25.86
C ASN A 528 -12.02 16.68 -24.36
N PHE A 529 -11.76 17.78 -23.66
CA PHE A 529 -11.85 17.91 -22.21
C PHE A 529 -12.75 19.11 -21.88
N GLN A 530 -14.01 18.87 -21.46
CA GLN A 530 -15.03 19.92 -21.36
C GLN A 530 -15.76 19.98 -20.00
N ASN A 531 -15.87 21.17 -19.41
CA ASN A 531 -16.60 21.42 -18.14
C ASN A 531 -16.12 20.57 -16.94
N ASN A 532 -14.85 20.13 -16.90
CA ASN A 532 -14.35 19.35 -15.76
C ASN A 532 -13.84 20.25 -14.62
N ILE A 533 -13.93 19.79 -13.38
CA ILE A 533 -13.66 20.59 -12.19
C ILE A 533 -12.70 19.82 -11.25
N SER A 534 -11.52 20.37 -11.02
CA SER A 534 -10.63 19.98 -9.93
C SER A 534 -10.83 20.94 -8.75
N LYS A 535 -10.99 20.43 -7.52
CA LYS A 535 -10.92 21.24 -6.28
C LYS A 535 -9.51 21.32 -5.70
N SER A 536 -8.52 21.04 -6.54
CA SER A 536 -7.12 21.37 -6.34
C SER A 536 -6.49 21.86 -7.66
N ASN A 537 -5.19 21.69 -7.85
CA ASN A 537 -4.49 22.07 -9.07
C ASN A 537 -4.87 21.18 -10.28
N GLY A 538 -4.69 21.71 -11.49
CA GLY A 538 -4.93 21.04 -12.77
C GLY A 538 -6.41 20.71 -13.00
N GLY A 539 -7.12 21.48 -13.82
CA GLY A 539 -8.56 21.26 -14.07
C GLY A 539 -8.84 20.04 -14.95
N VAL A 540 -7.82 19.58 -15.69
CA VAL A 540 -7.83 18.34 -16.47
C VAL A 540 -6.56 17.53 -16.17
N LEU A 541 -5.38 18.04 -16.50
CA LEU A 541 -4.12 17.31 -16.39
C LEU A 541 -3.25 17.87 -15.26
N TYR A 542 -2.75 16.98 -14.40
CA TYR A 542 -1.80 17.31 -13.34
C TYR A 542 -0.62 16.34 -13.37
N ILE A 543 0.61 16.87 -13.41
CA ILE A 543 1.84 16.06 -13.40
C ILE A 543 2.78 16.48 -12.26
N LYS A 544 3.33 15.50 -11.53
CA LYS A 544 4.09 15.70 -10.28
C LYS A 544 5.33 14.81 -10.13
N ASN A 545 6.31 15.26 -9.33
CA ASN A 545 7.52 14.52 -8.92
C ASN A 545 8.45 14.19 -10.09
N ILE A 546 8.66 15.13 -11.02
CA ILE A 546 9.38 14.86 -12.26
C ILE A 546 10.88 14.62 -11.97
N LEU A 547 11.37 13.45 -12.39
CA LEU A 547 12.82 13.15 -12.54
C LEU A 547 13.19 12.99 -14.03
N ASP A 548 12.23 12.56 -14.84
CA ASP A 548 12.31 12.26 -16.27
C ASP A 548 10.90 12.51 -16.84
N MET A 549 10.79 13.32 -17.89
CA MET A 549 9.51 13.67 -18.54
C MET A 549 9.70 13.74 -20.06
N ASN A 550 8.85 13.01 -20.77
CA ASN A 550 8.48 13.28 -22.15
C ASN A 550 6.96 13.44 -22.21
N LEU A 551 6.47 14.55 -22.75
CA LEU A 551 5.05 14.89 -22.80
C LEU A 551 4.67 15.45 -24.17
N ASP A 552 3.91 14.67 -24.94
CA ASP A 552 3.35 15.06 -26.24
C ASP A 552 1.86 15.40 -26.08
N LEU A 553 1.47 16.60 -26.49
CA LEU A 553 0.08 17.06 -26.51
C LEU A 553 -0.26 17.55 -27.92
N ASN A 554 -1.04 16.77 -28.68
CA ASN A 554 -1.37 17.08 -30.08
C ASN A 554 -2.89 17.19 -30.34
N SER A 555 -3.34 18.30 -30.91
CA SER A 555 -4.70 18.50 -31.41
C SER A 555 -5.80 18.30 -30.36
N ASN A 556 -5.53 18.60 -29.09
CA ASN A 556 -6.49 18.47 -28.00
C ASN A 556 -7.30 19.76 -27.76
N ILE A 557 -8.49 19.60 -27.21
CA ILE A 557 -9.43 20.70 -26.93
C ILE A 557 -9.75 20.73 -25.44
N PHE A 558 -9.50 21.86 -24.77
CA PHE A 558 -9.75 22.09 -23.35
C PHE A 558 -10.72 23.26 -23.19
N ILE A 559 -12.00 22.96 -22.89
CA ILE A 559 -13.09 23.95 -22.81
C ILE A 559 -13.68 24.02 -21.40
N LYS A 560 -13.74 25.21 -20.79
CA LYS A 560 -14.47 25.45 -19.52
C LYS A 560 -14.08 24.55 -18.33
N ASN A 561 -12.83 24.11 -18.25
CA ASN A 561 -12.36 23.35 -17.10
C ASN A 561 -11.96 24.32 -15.96
N GLU A 562 -12.06 23.87 -14.70
CA GLU A 562 -11.89 24.69 -13.49
C GLU A 562 -10.89 24.07 -12.51
N ALA A 563 -10.01 24.88 -11.91
CA ALA A 563 -9.00 24.44 -10.94
C ALA A 563 -8.64 25.54 -9.92
N THR A 564 -7.85 25.20 -8.90
CA THR A 564 -7.14 26.22 -8.10
C THR A 564 -6.06 26.91 -8.94
N ASN A 565 -5.20 26.12 -9.60
CA ASN A 565 -4.14 26.60 -10.50
C ASN A 565 -4.09 25.73 -11.75
N GLY A 566 -3.87 26.32 -12.92
CA GLY A 566 -3.85 25.57 -14.18
C GLY A 566 -5.24 25.07 -14.54
N GLY A 567 -6.14 25.98 -14.97
CA GLY A 567 -7.56 25.68 -15.20
C GLY A 567 -7.81 24.53 -16.19
N ALA A 568 -6.85 24.20 -17.05
CA ALA A 568 -6.78 22.93 -17.76
C ALA A 568 -5.55 22.09 -17.35
N ILE A 569 -4.34 22.66 -17.34
CA ILE A 569 -3.08 21.91 -17.15
C ILE A 569 -2.24 22.52 -16.02
N PHE A 570 -1.72 21.66 -15.14
CA PHE A 570 -0.71 22.00 -14.14
C PHE A 570 0.49 21.04 -14.21
N ILE A 571 1.71 21.58 -14.24
CA ILE A 571 2.97 20.81 -14.23
C ILE A 571 3.85 21.27 -13.05
N SER A 572 4.18 20.38 -12.11
CA SER A 572 5.03 20.71 -10.96
C SER A 572 6.53 20.78 -11.32
N ASN A 573 7.34 21.31 -10.41
CA ASN A 573 8.79 21.38 -10.61
C ASN A 573 9.45 19.98 -10.53
N LYS A 574 10.66 19.91 -11.09
CA LYS A 574 11.60 18.79 -11.20
C LYS A 574 12.43 18.65 -9.92
N LEU A 575 12.74 17.43 -9.50
CA LEU A 575 13.47 17.17 -8.23
C LEU A 575 15.01 17.15 -8.35
N ASN A 576 15.56 16.95 -9.55
CA ASN A 576 17.00 16.98 -9.85
C ASN A 576 17.23 17.65 -11.21
N ARG A 577 18.36 18.33 -11.43
CA ARG A 577 18.56 19.17 -12.63
C ARG A 577 19.11 18.45 -13.87
N ASP A 578 19.52 17.20 -13.77
CA ASP A 578 20.52 16.64 -14.69
C ASP A 578 20.00 15.89 -15.95
N ASN A 579 18.70 15.59 -16.05
CA ASN A 579 18.10 14.86 -17.19
C ASN A 579 17.35 15.78 -18.16
N GLU A 580 17.63 15.75 -19.46
CA GLU A 580 16.91 16.58 -20.45
C GLU A 580 15.49 16.03 -20.73
N GLY A 581 14.46 16.71 -20.20
CA GLY A 581 13.06 16.41 -20.52
C GLY A 581 12.53 17.20 -21.73
N ARG A 582 11.58 16.63 -22.47
CA ARG A 582 10.95 17.27 -23.64
C ARG A 582 9.43 17.37 -23.46
N ILE A 583 8.88 18.53 -23.79
CA ILE A 583 7.42 18.77 -23.79
C ILE A 583 7.04 19.33 -25.16
N ASN A 584 6.08 18.75 -25.87
CA ASN A 584 5.62 19.25 -27.15
C ASN A 584 4.14 19.62 -27.07
N PHE A 585 3.78 20.80 -27.57
CA PHE A 585 2.40 21.24 -27.74
C PHE A 585 2.15 21.57 -29.21
N GLU A 586 1.29 20.80 -29.87
CA GLU A 586 0.90 21.02 -31.27
C GLU A 586 -0.61 21.14 -31.41
N ASN A 587 -1.10 22.18 -32.10
CA ASN A 587 -2.50 22.35 -32.50
C ASN A 587 -3.56 22.34 -31.36
N ASN A 588 -3.17 22.53 -30.09
CA ASN A 588 -4.10 22.45 -28.96
C ASN A 588 -4.92 23.75 -28.80
N VAL A 589 -6.16 23.63 -28.30
CA VAL A 589 -7.07 24.75 -28.06
C VAL A 589 -7.51 24.81 -26.61
N PHE A 590 -7.22 25.91 -25.93
CA PHE A 590 -7.62 26.19 -24.55
C PHE A 590 -8.59 27.37 -24.52
N LEU A 591 -9.87 27.11 -24.20
CA LEU A 591 -10.95 28.09 -24.32
C LEU A 591 -11.83 28.16 -23.05
N LYS A 592 -11.90 29.33 -22.42
CA LYS A 592 -12.79 29.63 -21.28
C LYS A 592 -12.59 28.75 -20.03
N ASN A 593 -11.41 28.18 -19.85
CA ASN A 593 -11.02 27.53 -18.60
C ASN A 593 -10.79 28.58 -17.50
N LYS A 594 -10.90 28.20 -16.22
CA LYS A 594 -10.72 29.11 -15.07
C LYS A 594 -9.77 28.55 -14.00
N ALA A 595 -8.95 29.41 -13.43
CA ALA A 595 -8.18 29.14 -12.21
C ALA A 595 -8.60 30.07 -11.05
N TYR A 596 -8.74 29.55 -9.83
CA TYR A 596 -8.97 30.35 -8.61
C TYR A 596 -7.72 31.10 -8.10
N SER A 597 -6.62 31.06 -8.83
CA SER A 597 -5.35 31.70 -8.48
C SER A 597 -4.53 31.99 -9.74
N PHE A 598 -3.72 31.03 -10.20
CA PHE A 598 -2.73 31.25 -11.25
C PHE A 598 -2.95 30.35 -12.49
N GLY A 599 -2.76 30.90 -13.69
CA GLY A 599 -2.77 30.13 -14.95
C GLY A 599 -4.16 29.64 -15.36
N GLY A 600 -4.99 30.53 -15.90
CA GLY A 600 -6.41 30.23 -16.20
C GLY A 600 -6.62 29.07 -17.20
N ALA A 601 -5.65 28.83 -18.09
CA ALA A 601 -5.54 27.58 -18.85
C ALA A 601 -4.36 26.71 -18.37
N ILE A 602 -3.15 27.26 -18.32
CA ILE A 602 -1.92 26.51 -18.06
C ILE A 602 -1.14 27.14 -16.90
N TYR A 603 -0.75 26.32 -15.92
CA TYR A 603 0.22 26.67 -14.88
C TYR A 603 1.41 25.71 -14.95
N THR A 604 2.63 26.23 -14.81
CA THR A 604 3.84 25.40 -14.84
C THR A 604 4.93 25.93 -13.90
N GLU A 605 5.60 25.00 -13.22
CA GLU A 605 6.77 25.24 -12.38
C GLU A 605 8.04 24.62 -13.01
N TYR A 606 7.99 24.20 -14.28
CA TYR A 606 9.02 23.36 -14.89
C TYR A 606 10.07 24.19 -15.68
N ASP A 607 11.24 24.40 -15.06
CA ASP A 607 12.38 25.23 -15.48
C ASP A 607 12.98 24.92 -16.88
N GLU A 608 12.52 23.89 -17.59
CA GLU A 608 13.13 23.37 -18.82
C GLU A 608 12.24 23.49 -20.06
N LEU A 609 11.13 24.22 -19.97
CA LEU A 609 10.22 24.50 -21.09
C LEU A 609 10.85 25.17 -22.33
N VAL A 610 12.11 25.61 -22.27
CA VAL A 610 12.93 25.99 -23.44
C VAL A 610 13.12 24.86 -24.45
N SER A 611 13.11 23.60 -24.01
CA SER A 611 13.21 22.43 -24.91
C SER A 611 11.92 22.16 -25.70
N SER A 612 10.86 22.94 -25.47
CA SER A 612 9.53 22.63 -25.98
C SER A 612 9.32 22.97 -27.46
N PHE A 613 8.86 21.97 -28.22
CA PHE A 613 8.36 22.21 -29.57
C PHE A 613 6.91 22.71 -29.47
N THR A 614 6.65 23.90 -29.98
CA THR A 614 5.37 24.59 -29.84
C THR A 614 4.89 25.10 -31.19
N VAL A 615 3.73 24.60 -31.66
CA VAL A 615 3.17 24.93 -32.98
C VAL A 615 1.65 25.09 -32.90
N ASN A 616 1.14 26.22 -33.38
CA ASN A 616 -0.29 26.44 -33.69
C ASN A 616 -1.26 26.21 -32.50
N ASN A 617 -0.81 26.45 -31.27
CA ASN A 617 -1.68 26.36 -30.09
C ASN A 617 -2.47 27.67 -29.89
N THR A 618 -3.72 27.57 -29.44
CA THR A 618 -4.59 28.73 -29.14
C THR A 618 -4.98 28.74 -27.66
N VAL A 619 -4.81 29.88 -26.99
CA VAL A 619 -5.20 30.09 -25.58
C VAL A 619 -6.06 31.35 -25.50
N ALA A 620 -7.38 31.16 -25.47
CA ALA A 620 -8.34 32.24 -25.70
C ALA A 620 -9.43 32.34 -24.62
N ASN A 621 -9.73 33.55 -24.15
CA ASN A 621 -10.84 33.84 -23.23
C ASN A 621 -10.85 33.02 -21.91
N ASN A 622 -9.70 32.54 -21.45
CA ASN A 622 -9.53 31.86 -20.16
C ASN A 622 -9.41 32.90 -19.02
N ASP A 623 -9.61 32.51 -17.77
CA ASP A 623 -9.75 33.43 -16.64
C ASP A 623 -8.95 32.98 -15.41
N ALA A 624 -8.30 33.89 -14.69
CA ALA A 624 -7.59 33.60 -13.44
C ALA A 624 -7.91 34.66 -12.37
N ASP A 625 -8.14 34.25 -11.13
CA ASP A 625 -8.49 35.21 -10.07
C ASP A 625 -7.31 36.09 -9.61
N ILE A 626 -6.04 35.66 -9.78
CA ILE A 626 -4.84 36.41 -9.33
C ILE A 626 -3.98 36.92 -10.50
N ILE A 627 -3.26 36.06 -11.22
CA ILE A 627 -2.46 36.48 -12.40
C ILE A 627 -2.19 35.33 -13.38
N GLY A 628 -1.93 35.66 -14.65
CA GLY A 628 -1.75 34.70 -15.74
C GLY A 628 -3.09 34.14 -16.22
N GLY A 629 -3.99 35.00 -16.69
CA GLY A 629 -5.34 34.64 -17.16
C GLY A 629 -5.36 33.53 -18.23
N GLY A 630 -4.34 33.49 -19.10
CA GLY A 630 -4.09 32.37 -20.00
C GLY A 630 -3.05 31.40 -19.44
N ILE A 631 -1.78 31.83 -19.40
CA ILE A 631 -0.63 31.01 -18.99
C ILE A 631 0.09 31.65 -17.80
N PHE A 632 0.50 30.85 -16.81
CA PHE A 632 1.40 31.29 -15.74
C PHE A 632 2.63 30.39 -15.61
N ILE A 633 3.82 31.02 -15.54
CA ILE A 633 5.11 30.33 -15.35
C ILE A 633 5.70 30.72 -13.98
N SER A 634 5.67 29.78 -13.04
CA SER A 634 6.04 29.97 -11.64
C SER A 634 7.55 29.96 -11.39
N ASN A 635 8.30 29.22 -12.22
CA ASN A 635 9.75 29.17 -12.13
C ASN A 635 10.39 29.25 -13.52
N SER A 636 11.09 30.36 -13.76
CA SER A 636 11.75 30.71 -15.01
C SER A 636 13.03 31.48 -14.71
N SER A 637 13.87 31.58 -15.74
CA SER A 637 14.97 32.55 -15.83
C SER A 637 15.02 33.07 -17.26
N LYS A 638 15.45 34.31 -17.50
CA LYS A 638 15.39 34.93 -18.84
C LYS A 638 16.01 34.13 -20.00
N MET A 639 16.98 33.25 -19.73
CA MET A 639 17.57 32.33 -20.72
C MET A 639 16.71 31.09 -21.05
N ARG A 640 15.53 30.95 -20.43
CA ARG A 640 14.72 29.72 -20.40
C ARG A 640 13.21 29.95 -20.61
N LEU A 641 12.83 31.01 -21.32
CA LEU A 641 11.42 31.40 -21.53
C LEU A 641 10.76 30.66 -22.70
N LEU A 642 9.44 30.48 -22.59
CA LEU A 642 8.57 30.05 -23.69
C LEU A 642 8.45 31.17 -24.73
N ASP A 643 8.60 30.83 -26.01
CA ASP A 643 8.40 31.75 -27.12
C ASP A 643 6.89 31.93 -27.41
N MET A 644 6.29 32.93 -26.76
CA MET A 644 4.86 33.22 -26.85
C MET A 644 4.40 33.59 -28.28
N ASN A 645 5.31 33.96 -29.20
CA ASN A 645 4.96 34.24 -30.60
C ASN A 645 4.49 32.99 -31.37
N LYS A 646 4.77 31.78 -30.85
CA LYS A 646 4.30 30.50 -31.40
C LYS A 646 2.90 30.11 -30.93
N TRP A 647 2.28 30.95 -30.09
CA TRP A 647 0.97 30.73 -29.47
C TRP A 647 0.00 31.85 -29.84
N ASN A 648 -1.22 31.48 -30.22
CA ASN A 648 -2.32 32.42 -30.43
C ASN A 648 -3.01 32.69 -29.08
N ILE A 649 -2.45 33.62 -28.29
CA ILE A 649 -2.94 33.96 -26.94
C ILE A 649 -3.73 35.28 -26.98
N ASN A 650 -5.04 35.24 -26.70
CA ASN A 650 -5.88 36.45 -26.73
C ASN A 650 -7.06 36.45 -25.74
N ASN A 651 -7.51 37.65 -25.36
CA ASN A 651 -8.70 37.90 -24.55
C ASN A 651 -8.78 37.15 -23.20
N ASN A 652 -7.67 36.61 -22.68
CA ASN A 652 -7.69 35.95 -21.37
C ASN A 652 -7.67 37.01 -20.26
N THR A 653 -8.30 36.74 -19.13
CA THR A 653 -8.62 37.77 -18.11
C THR A 653 -8.13 37.46 -16.71
N VAL A 654 -7.91 38.54 -15.96
CA VAL A 654 -7.83 38.62 -14.50
C VAL A 654 -8.73 39.77 -14.08
N ASN A 655 -9.69 39.54 -13.18
CA ASN A 655 -10.66 40.56 -12.73
C ASN A 655 -11.29 41.38 -13.89
N ALA A 656 -11.57 40.69 -15.01
CA ALA A 656 -12.05 41.24 -16.28
C ALA A 656 -11.09 42.19 -17.06
N ARG A 657 -9.87 42.46 -16.59
CA ARG A 657 -8.79 43.07 -17.39
C ARG A 657 -8.05 42.02 -18.23
N ILE A 658 -7.46 42.41 -19.36
CA ILE A 658 -6.71 41.50 -20.23
C ILE A 658 -5.38 41.13 -19.57
N ASN A 659 -5.17 39.83 -19.34
CA ASN A 659 -3.98 39.27 -18.71
C ASN A 659 -3.65 37.93 -19.40
N ASN A 660 -2.91 37.99 -20.50
CA ASN A 660 -2.75 36.85 -21.42
C ASN A 660 -1.78 35.79 -20.92
N TYR A 661 -0.60 36.20 -20.45
CA TYR A 661 0.41 35.32 -19.86
C TYR A 661 1.31 36.13 -18.92
N PHE A 662 1.83 35.51 -17.86
CA PHE A 662 2.75 36.13 -16.90
C PHE A 662 3.72 35.08 -16.33
N THR A 663 4.89 35.53 -15.86
CA THR A 663 5.70 34.79 -14.87
C THR A 663 5.46 35.32 -13.45
N ARG A 664 6.08 34.70 -12.45
CA ARG A 664 6.29 35.37 -11.15
C ARG A 664 7.08 36.69 -11.32
N PRO A 665 7.03 37.62 -10.34
CA PRO A 665 8.01 38.69 -10.20
C PRO A 665 9.46 38.26 -10.43
N ALA A 666 10.19 39.04 -11.23
CA ALA A 666 11.52 38.70 -11.73
C ALA A 666 12.56 39.81 -11.52
N TYR A 667 12.19 41.06 -11.78
CA TYR A 667 13.05 42.22 -11.53
C TYR A 667 12.22 43.48 -11.21
N ILE A 668 12.87 44.53 -10.73
CA ILE A 668 12.26 45.84 -10.45
C ILE A 668 13.07 46.97 -11.13
N LYS A 669 12.39 48.03 -11.60
CA LYS A 669 12.97 49.21 -12.27
C LYS A 669 12.44 50.52 -11.68
N LEU A 670 13.20 51.61 -11.80
CA LEU A 670 12.76 52.93 -11.35
C LEU A 670 11.77 53.56 -12.36
N ASN A 671 10.69 54.17 -11.87
CA ASN A 671 9.64 54.81 -12.68
C ASN A 671 10.00 56.25 -13.12
N SER A 672 11.28 56.65 -13.09
CA SER A 672 11.69 58.03 -13.40
C SER A 672 13.05 58.12 -14.10
N SER A 673 13.13 59.01 -15.09
CA SER A 673 14.32 59.15 -15.95
C SER A 673 15.42 59.99 -15.29
N ILE A 674 16.26 59.36 -14.46
CA ILE A 674 17.43 60.02 -13.86
C ILE A 674 18.54 60.19 -14.92
N TYR A 675 18.95 61.43 -15.15
CA TYR A 675 20.02 61.73 -16.11
C TYR A 675 21.37 61.17 -15.62
N LYS A 676 21.92 60.19 -16.34
CA LYS A 676 23.15 59.43 -16.00
C LYS A 676 23.11 58.59 -14.71
N ASN A 677 21.92 58.31 -14.15
CA ASN A 677 21.77 57.56 -12.89
C ASN A 677 22.50 58.18 -11.66
N GLU A 678 22.93 59.44 -11.73
CA GLU A 678 23.57 60.17 -10.63
C GLU A 678 22.60 61.13 -9.94
N ILE A 679 22.51 61.04 -8.61
CA ILE A 679 21.78 61.95 -7.72
C ILE A 679 22.81 62.67 -6.83
N LYS A 680 22.60 63.95 -6.49
CA LYS A 680 23.48 64.74 -5.62
C LYS A 680 22.68 65.40 -4.49
N ILE A 681 23.10 65.18 -3.24
CA ILE A 681 22.43 65.67 -2.03
C ILE A 681 23.43 66.04 -0.91
N THR A 682 22.92 66.65 0.15
CA THR A 682 23.59 66.89 1.44
C THR A 682 23.03 65.94 2.52
N THR A 683 23.73 65.77 3.65
CA THR A 683 23.24 64.89 4.73
C THR A 683 21.99 65.45 5.42
N GLY A 684 20.89 64.70 5.33
CA GLY A 684 19.57 65.06 5.86
C GLY A 684 18.53 65.46 4.81
N ASP A 685 18.90 65.52 3.53
CA ASP A 685 18.00 65.85 2.42
C ASP A 685 16.92 64.79 2.15
N HIS A 686 15.90 65.22 1.40
CA HIS A 686 14.72 64.44 1.04
C HIS A 686 14.78 63.98 -0.43
N LEU A 687 14.51 62.69 -0.69
CA LEU A 687 14.67 62.09 -2.01
C LEU A 687 13.54 61.08 -2.32
N PRO A 688 12.43 61.51 -2.96
CA PRO A 688 11.35 60.59 -3.35
C PRO A 688 11.80 59.68 -4.51
N LEU A 689 11.40 58.40 -4.45
CA LEU A 689 11.67 57.39 -5.47
C LEU A 689 10.41 56.52 -5.68
N ASN A 690 10.16 56.09 -6.92
CA ASN A 690 9.06 55.19 -7.29
C ASN A 690 9.62 54.02 -8.12
N PHE A 691 9.23 52.78 -7.79
CA PHE A 691 9.66 51.56 -8.49
C PHE A 691 8.47 50.74 -8.98
N ILE A 692 8.57 50.17 -10.19
CA ILE A 692 7.60 49.23 -10.77
C ILE A 692 8.22 47.83 -10.82
N LEU A 693 7.42 46.82 -10.47
CA LEU A 693 7.79 45.40 -10.47
C LEU A 693 7.38 44.73 -11.79
N TYR A 694 8.27 43.89 -12.32
CA TYR A 694 8.13 43.25 -13.63
C TYR A 694 8.35 41.74 -13.56
N ASP A 695 7.78 41.04 -14.54
CA ASP A 695 7.99 39.61 -14.80
C ASP A 695 9.18 39.34 -15.76
N GLU A 696 9.52 38.07 -16.04
CA GLU A 696 10.64 37.74 -16.96
C GLU A 696 10.32 38.08 -18.44
N TYR A 697 9.06 38.33 -18.80
CA TYR A 697 8.62 38.81 -20.12
C TYR A 697 8.64 40.35 -20.26
N ASP A 698 9.24 41.04 -19.30
CA ASP A 698 9.30 42.51 -19.21
C ASP A 698 7.90 43.17 -19.08
N GLN A 699 6.90 42.45 -18.58
CA GLN A 699 5.56 43.01 -18.30
C GLN A 699 5.46 43.57 -16.87
N PRO A 700 4.85 44.76 -16.66
CA PRO A 700 4.58 45.28 -15.33
C PRO A 700 3.47 44.46 -14.65
N ILE A 701 3.61 44.25 -13.35
CA ILE A 701 2.65 43.45 -12.57
C ILE A 701 1.59 44.38 -11.97
N GLU A 702 0.32 44.21 -12.35
CA GLU A 702 -0.83 44.92 -11.75
C GLU A 702 -1.49 44.03 -10.68
N ASP A 703 -1.04 44.13 -9.42
CA ASP A 703 -1.58 43.35 -8.29
C ASP A 703 -2.92 43.92 -7.76
N GLU A 704 -3.98 43.83 -8.56
CA GLU A 704 -5.34 44.19 -8.16
C GLU A 704 -5.91 43.31 -7.03
N THR A 705 -5.26 42.17 -6.76
CA THR A 705 -5.66 41.20 -5.73
C THR A 705 -5.03 41.42 -4.35
N GLU A 706 -4.12 42.40 -4.22
CA GLU A 706 -3.29 42.61 -3.02
C GLU A 706 -2.43 41.38 -2.62
N TYR A 707 -2.22 40.41 -3.53
CA TYR A 707 -1.49 39.17 -3.27
C TYR A 707 0.02 39.41 -3.11
N TYR A 708 0.59 40.19 -4.02
CA TYR A 708 2.00 40.61 -3.97
C TYR A 708 2.22 41.84 -3.08
N SER A 709 1.15 42.48 -2.59
CA SER A 709 1.23 43.64 -1.69
C SER A 709 1.85 43.33 -0.31
N THR A 710 2.11 42.05 -0.03
CA THR A 710 2.93 41.57 1.09
C THR A 710 4.45 41.70 0.87
N ILE A 711 4.91 41.97 -0.37
CA ILE A 711 6.32 42.21 -0.69
C ILE A 711 6.74 43.55 -0.07
N LEU A 712 7.77 43.49 0.79
CA LEU A 712 8.30 44.65 1.51
C LEU A 712 9.74 44.90 1.05
N ILE A 713 10.00 46.08 0.49
CA ILE A 713 11.33 46.49 0.04
C ILE A 713 11.91 47.50 1.03
N LYS A 714 13.10 47.20 1.54
CA LYS A 714 13.91 48.13 2.33
C LYS A 714 15.05 48.66 1.45
N LEU A 715 15.12 49.97 1.28
CA LEU A 715 16.27 50.62 0.65
C LEU A 715 17.47 50.64 1.61
N SER A 716 18.65 50.44 1.04
CA SER A 716 19.94 50.47 1.70
C SER A 716 20.97 51.13 0.78
N LEU A 717 22.10 51.57 1.34
CA LEU A 717 23.20 52.15 0.59
C LEU A 717 24.46 51.29 0.74
N ILE A 718 25.24 51.18 -0.33
CA ILE A 718 26.56 50.56 -0.35
C ILE A 718 27.57 51.65 -0.74
N PRO A 719 28.47 52.09 0.14
CA PRO A 719 29.46 53.12 -0.20
C PRO A 719 30.43 52.60 -1.26
N ILE A 720 30.74 53.43 -2.26
CA ILE A 720 31.66 53.10 -3.35
C ILE A 720 33.02 53.71 -3.06
N THR A 721 34.04 52.86 -2.95
CA THR A 721 35.44 53.27 -2.78
C THR A 721 36.26 52.86 -3.98
N ASN A 722 36.97 53.81 -4.60
CA ASN A 722 37.85 53.56 -5.74
C ASN A 722 39.17 52.90 -5.30
N ASN A 723 39.11 51.63 -4.89
CA ASN A 723 40.15 50.58 -5.05
C ASN A 723 39.69 49.26 -4.39
N ASP A 724 40.29 48.15 -4.80
CA ASP A 724 39.89 46.78 -4.41
C ASP A 724 40.00 46.47 -2.91
N LYS A 725 38.93 45.86 -2.37
CA LYS A 725 38.92 44.83 -1.32
C LYS A 725 39.62 45.13 0.01
N GLU A 726 38.90 45.79 0.94
CA GLU A 726 38.90 45.32 2.33
C GLU A 726 37.60 45.65 3.11
N LEU A 727 37.14 44.66 3.89
CA LEU A 727 36.24 44.69 5.05
C LEU A 727 34.86 45.41 4.99
N ILE A 728 33.80 44.62 5.20
CA ILE A 728 32.38 45.02 5.17
C ILE A 728 31.81 45.42 6.55
N ASP A 729 32.50 45.08 7.66
CA ASP A 729 31.91 45.07 9.01
C ASP A 729 31.71 46.44 9.69
N ASP A 730 31.98 47.56 8.99
CA ASP A 730 31.70 48.93 9.50
C ASP A 730 30.76 49.73 8.57
N VAL A 731 29.82 49.02 7.91
CA VAL A 731 28.72 49.64 7.15
C VAL A 731 27.64 50.21 8.09
N HIS A 732 27.48 49.66 9.29
CA HIS A 732 26.37 49.97 10.20
C HIS A 732 26.31 51.43 10.71
N ASN A 733 27.43 52.16 10.64
CA ASN A 733 27.55 53.55 11.10
C ASN A 733 27.73 54.57 9.95
N LYS A 734 27.68 54.16 8.68
CA LYS A 734 28.01 55.06 7.54
C LYS A 734 26.82 55.85 6.99
N TYR A 735 25.60 55.47 7.34
CA TYR A 735 24.36 56.17 6.97
C TYR A 735 23.16 55.66 7.78
N ASN A 736 22.11 56.48 7.85
CA ASN A 736 20.79 56.17 8.37
C ASN A 736 19.74 56.73 7.41
N LEU A 737 18.69 55.95 7.14
CA LEU A 737 17.63 56.33 6.22
C LEU A 737 16.30 56.32 6.97
N ILE A 738 15.56 57.42 6.88
CA ILE A 738 14.18 57.52 7.39
C ILE A 738 13.24 57.36 6.20
N GLY A 739 12.12 56.65 6.35
CA GLY A 739 11.17 56.42 5.26
C GLY A 739 11.66 55.40 4.20
N ASN A 740 12.67 54.58 4.51
CA ASN A 740 13.32 53.66 3.58
C ASN A 740 12.69 52.27 3.48
N VAL A 741 11.44 52.11 3.89
CA VAL A 741 10.69 50.84 3.79
C VAL A 741 9.38 51.14 3.06
N GLY A 742 9.20 50.49 1.92
CA GLY A 742 8.00 50.55 1.10
C GLY A 742 7.36 49.18 0.97
N THR A 743 6.03 49.15 0.94
CA THR A 743 5.23 47.99 0.57
C THR A 743 4.76 48.13 -0.87
N TYR A 744 4.64 47.02 -1.57
CA TYR A 744 4.02 47.01 -2.90
C TYR A 744 2.52 47.32 -2.79
N VAL A 745 2.01 48.22 -3.65
CA VAL A 745 0.59 48.59 -3.71
C VAL A 745 0.22 48.91 -5.15
N ASN A 746 -0.77 48.22 -5.72
CA ASN A 746 -1.32 48.48 -7.06
C ASN A 746 -0.29 48.64 -8.20
N GLY A 747 0.82 47.87 -8.13
CA GLY A 747 1.87 47.86 -9.17
C GLY A 747 3.11 48.70 -8.88
N GLU A 748 3.06 49.61 -7.90
CA GLU A 748 4.14 50.54 -7.57
C GLU A 748 4.68 50.40 -6.13
N ILE A 749 5.88 50.96 -5.89
CA ILE A 749 6.47 51.15 -4.57
C ILE A 749 6.99 52.58 -4.45
N ASN A 750 6.22 53.43 -3.76
CA ASN A 750 6.54 54.84 -3.57
C ASN A 750 7.25 55.10 -2.23
N PHE A 751 8.36 55.83 -2.28
CA PHE A 751 9.22 56.19 -1.14
C PHE A 751 9.14 57.70 -0.84
N ASP A 752 7.92 58.25 -0.81
CA ASP A 752 7.63 59.70 -0.77
C ASP A 752 8.16 60.46 0.46
N ASN A 753 8.69 59.76 1.46
CA ASN A 753 9.20 60.31 2.71
C ASN A 753 10.68 59.95 2.97
N LEU A 754 11.40 59.43 1.97
CA LEU A 754 12.79 58.99 2.13
C LEU A 754 13.72 60.19 2.42
N LYS A 755 14.43 60.11 3.54
CA LYS A 755 15.51 61.03 3.92
C LYS A 755 16.82 60.29 4.15
N ILE A 756 17.93 60.88 3.70
CA ILE A 756 19.25 60.26 3.71
C ILE A 756 20.20 61.06 4.60
N TYR A 757 20.49 60.52 5.79
CA TYR A 757 21.57 61.01 6.66
C TYR A 757 22.78 60.12 6.42
N ALA A 758 23.90 60.66 5.93
CA ALA A 758 25.05 59.84 5.57
C ALA A 758 26.35 60.64 5.66
N HIS A 759 27.47 59.94 5.74
CA HIS A 759 28.78 60.55 5.57
C HIS A 759 29.00 60.99 4.11
N ASN A 760 30.03 61.80 3.89
CA ASN A 760 30.42 62.26 2.56
C ASN A 760 30.90 61.09 1.67
N GLY A 761 30.43 61.01 0.43
CA GLY A 761 30.87 60.01 -0.54
C GLY A 761 29.82 59.64 -1.58
N THR A 762 30.24 58.81 -2.54
CA THR A 762 29.33 58.17 -3.51
C THR A 762 28.81 56.85 -2.94
N TYR A 763 27.50 56.65 -2.98
CA TYR A 763 26.83 55.43 -2.54
C TYR A 763 26.03 54.81 -3.69
N GLN A 764 26.15 53.51 -3.88
CA GLN A 764 25.22 52.74 -4.71
C GLN A 764 23.93 52.48 -3.93
N LEU A 765 22.77 52.72 -4.54
CA LEU A 765 21.48 52.31 -3.99
C LEU A 765 21.32 50.78 -4.13
N ASN A 766 20.91 50.12 -3.06
CA ASN A 766 20.72 48.68 -2.99
C ASN A 766 19.36 48.33 -2.37
N LEU A 767 18.56 47.54 -3.09
CA LEU A 767 17.21 47.15 -2.68
C LEU A 767 17.28 45.81 -1.94
N LEU A 768 16.86 45.79 -0.66
CA LEU A 768 16.76 44.57 0.14
C LEU A 768 15.28 44.15 0.26
N ILE A 769 14.95 43.03 -0.35
CA ILE A 769 13.58 42.51 -0.37
C ILE A 769 13.35 41.61 0.85
N LYS A 770 12.15 41.72 1.44
CA LYS A 770 11.73 40.98 2.62
C LYS A 770 10.34 40.40 2.41
N ASN A 771 10.05 39.33 3.15
CA ASN A 771 8.79 38.59 3.12
C ASN A 771 8.44 37.94 1.76
N TYR A 772 9.40 37.88 0.83
CA TYR A 772 9.28 37.17 -0.43
C TYR A 772 10.43 36.15 -0.55
N ASN A 773 10.11 34.93 -0.98
CA ASN A 773 11.03 33.79 -0.92
C ASN A 773 11.82 33.53 -2.22
N TYR A 774 11.71 34.43 -3.21
CA TYR A 774 12.38 34.31 -4.51
C TYR A 774 13.19 35.57 -4.82
N ASP A 775 14.33 35.39 -5.49
CA ASP A 775 15.18 36.50 -5.91
C ASP A 775 14.51 37.33 -7.01
N ILE A 776 14.16 38.57 -6.69
CA ILE A 776 13.79 39.61 -7.66
C ILE A 776 15.04 40.49 -7.85
N LYS A 777 15.47 40.67 -9.11
CA LYS A 777 16.66 41.46 -9.45
C LYS A 777 16.36 42.97 -9.41
N PHE A 778 17.41 43.78 -9.25
CA PHE A 778 17.36 45.20 -9.58
C PHE A 778 18.14 45.39 -10.88
N ASP A 779 17.45 45.82 -11.93
CA ASP A 779 18.00 45.89 -13.30
C ASP A 779 18.91 47.11 -13.53
N GLU A 780 18.95 48.03 -12.57
CA GLU A 780 19.61 49.34 -12.66
C GLU A 780 20.67 49.52 -11.57
N ILE A 781 21.66 50.37 -11.84
CA ILE A 781 22.61 50.84 -10.83
C ILE A 781 22.43 52.35 -10.69
N ILE A 782 22.09 52.81 -9.48
CA ILE A 782 21.85 54.22 -9.15
C ILE A 782 22.90 54.69 -8.15
N TYR A 783 23.48 55.85 -8.41
CA TYR A 783 24.54 56.45 -7.58
C TYR A 783 24.06 57.73 -6.90
N ILE A 784 24.21 57.79 -5.58
CA ILE A 784 23.84 58.90 -4.71
C ILE A 784 25.12 59.50 -4.14
N ASN A 785 25.46 60.72 -4.55
CA ASN A 785 26.58 61.48 -4.02
C ASN A 785 26.09 62.34 -2.84
N VAL A 786 26.52 62.00 -1.63
CA VAL A 786 26.25 62.77 -0.41
C VAL A 786 27.47 63.61 -0.08
N SER A 787 27.27 64.84 0.40
CA SER A 787 28.33 65.81 0.67
C SER A 787 28.52 66.15 2.15
N GLU A 788 29.76 66.49 2.53
CA GLU A 788 30.21 66.79 3.90
C GLU A 788 29.74 68.16 4.42
N CYS A 789 29.60 68.29 5.74
CA CYS A 789 29.57 69.60 6.38
C CYS A 789 30.95 70.29 6.33
N SER A 790 30.99 71.62 6.50
CA SER A 790 32.26 72.33 6.65
C SER A 790 32.99 71.94 7.93
N LYS A 791 34.32 71.91 7.89
CA LYS A 791 35.15 71.28 8.97
C LYS A 791 35.17 72.05 10.29
N ASP A 792 34.82 73.33 10.28
CA ASP A 792 34.73 74.15 11.48
C ASP A 792 33.44 73.89 12.28
N GLN A 793 32.86 72.68 12.19
CA GLN A 793 31.56 72.33 12.76
C GLN A 793 31.60 71.17 13.78
N ILE A 794 31.01 71.36 14.98
CA ILE A 794 30.53 70.24 15.83
C ILE A 794 29.55 69.53 14.94
N THR A 795 29.85 68.31 14.54
CA THR A 795 28.79 67.44 14.04
C THR A 795 27.79 67.27 15.19
N LEU A 796 26.66 67.99 15.14
CA LEU A 796 25.53 67.70 16.01
C LEU A 796 24.96 66.38 15.54
N TYR A 797 25.15 65.39 16.38
CA TYR A 797 24.60 64.08 16.17
C TYR A 797 23.13 64.09 16.56
N ASN A 798 22.27 63.51 15.71
CA ASN A 798 20.92 63.17 16.14
C ASN A 798 20.99 62.01 17.15
N ASN A 799 19.85 61.57 17.70
CA ASN A 799 19.79 60.53 18.73
C ASN A 799 20.19 59.11 18.22
N TYR A 800 20.84 59.02 17.05
CA TYR A 800 21.33 57.82 16.37
C TYR A 800 22.78 57.96 15.89
N ASP A 801 23.55 58.94 16.42
CA ASP A 801 24.94 59.24 16.05
C ASP A 801 25.20 59.46 14.54
N MET A 802 24.22 60.06 13.84
CA MET A 802 24.34 60.44 12.41
C MET A 802 24.56 61.95 12.21
N PRO A 803 25.34 62.36 11.19
CA PRO A 803 25.83 63.74 11.05
C PRO A 803 24.82 64.78 10.54
N TYR A 804 24.61 65.85 11.33
CA TYR A 804 24.29 67.25 10.95
C TYR A 804 25.17 68.22 11.82
N CYS A 805 25.19 69.57 11.70
CA CYS A 805 26.44 70.35 12.03
C CYS A 805 26.37 71.83 12.62
N GLU A 806 27.34 72.21 13.50
CA GLU A 806 27.55 73.48 14.32
C GLU A 806 29.03 74.05 14.45
N THR A 807 29.80 73.98 15.58
CA THR A 807 31.28 74.38 15.76
C THR A 807 32.13 73.66 16.89
N PRO A 808 33.44 73.25 16.76
CA PRO A 808 34.24 72.47 17.79
C PRO A 808 35.69 72.98 18.18
N LYS A 809 36.29 72.62 19.37
CA LYS A 809 37.67 73.01 19.85
C LYS A 809 38.32 72.12 20.96
N CYS A 810 39.63 71.78 20.93
CA CYS A 810 40.39 71.01 21.98
C CYS A 810 41.92 71.36 22.08
N SER A 811 42.71 70.68 22.94
CA SER A 811 44.17 70.95 23.20
C SER A 811 45.16 69.80 22.86
N LEU A 812 46.48 70.09 22.91
CA LEU A 812 47.54 69.43 22.13
C LEU A 812 48.02 68.03 22.54
N GLU A 813 47.99 67.63 23.82
CA GLU A 813 48.55 66.32 24.24
C GLU A 813 47.67 65.12 23.82
N CYS A 814 46.41 65.35 23.43
CA CYS A 814 45.43 64.29 23.21
C CYS A 814 45.25 63.86 21.74
N LEU A 815 45.96 64.46 20.77
CA LEU A 815 45.70 64.23 19.34
C LEU A 815 46.40 63.01 18.70
N ASN A 816 47.46 62.45 19.33
CA ASN A 816 48.43 61.62 18.61
C ASN A 816 48.40 60.10 18.91
N LYS A 817 47.28 59.53 19.41
CA LYS A 817 47.11 58.07 19.61
C LYS A 817 45.67 57.59 19.44
N GLU A 818 45.49 56.46 18.75
CA GLU A 818 44.19 55.84 18.44
C GLU A 818 43.47 55.24 19.68
N ASN A 819 44.23 54.86 20.71
CA ASN A 819 43.72 54.25 21.94
C ASN A 819 43.18 55.30 22.95
N THR A 820 43.39 56.59 22.69
CA THR A 820 42.88 57.73 23.49
C THR A 820 41.76 58.46 22.76
N MET A 821 40.88 59.13 23.50
CA MET A 821 39.81 59.95 22.92
C MET A 821 39.84 61.37 23.52
N CYS A 822 39.86 62.39 22.65
CA CYS A 822 39.70 63.78 23.05
C CYS A 822 38.22 64.14 22.98
N ILE A 823 37.61 64.36 24.14
CA ILE A 823 36.17 64.60 24.28
C ILE A 823 35.89 66.04 24.71
N PRO A 824 34.76 66.67 24.26
CA PRO A 824 34.15 67.80 24.96
C PRO A 824 33.88 67.45 26.45
N PRO A 825 33.41 68.39 27.30
CA PRO A 825 33.11 68.07 28.69
C PRO A 825 32.20 66.86 28.84
N GLU A 826 32.26 66.21 30.01
CA GLU A 826 31.32 65.16 30.43
C GLU A 826 29.85 65.63 30.45
N ILE A 827 29.64 66.94 30.30
CA ILE A 827 28.37 67.56 29.91
C ILE A 827 28.43 67.85 28.41
N LYS A 828 27.65 67.16 27.57
CA LYS A 828 27.41 67.56 26.16
C LYS A 828 26.75 68.96 26.15
N SER A 829 27.55 70.02 26.08
CA SER A 829 27.05 71.32 25.67
C SER A 829 26.78 71.32 24.16
N PHE A 830 25.63 71.84 23.75
CA PHE A 830 25.34 72.23 22.37
C PHE A 830 26.06 73.56 22.03
N VAL A 831 27.30 73.67 22.52
CA VAL A 831 28.15 74.87 22.62
C VAL A 831 29.61 74.40 22.74
N ASN A 832 30.56 75.27 22.39
CA ASN A 832 31.94 74.93 22.07
C ASN A 832 32.98 75.68 22.94
N ASP A 833 33.65 74.98 23.87
CA ASP A 833 34.75 75.49 24.68
C ASP A 833 35.97 74.55 24.61
N ILE A 834 37.16 75.11 24.82
CA ILE A 834 38.47 74.47 24.71
C ILE A 834 39.07 74.06 26.07
N LYS A 835 38.57 74.63 27.18
CA LYS A 835 39.11 74.42 28.55
C LYS A 835 38.49 73.24 29.31
N LEU A 836 37.42 72.66 28.78
CA LEU A 836 36.56 71.71 29.51
C LEU A 836 36.81 70.24 29.10
N ASN A 837 37.78 70.00 28.23
CA ASN A 837 37.79 68.85 27.32
C ASN A 837 38.85 67.83 27.77
N LYS A 838 38.43 66.59 27.99
CA LYS A 838 39.22 65.55 28.68
C LYS A 838 39.84 64.53 27.70
N CYS A 839 40.82 63.78 28.21
CA CYS A 839 41.53 62.71 27.49
C CYS A 839 41.54 61.43 28.35
N VAL A 840 41.02 60.32 27.85
CA VAL A 840 40.82 59.07 28.63
C VAL A 840 41.10 57.81 27.76
N CYS A 841 41.55 56.71 28.38
CA CYS A 841 41.63 55.38 27.76
C CYS A 841 40.24 54.76 27.54
N LYS A 842 40.10 53.93 26.50
CA LYS A 842 38.89 53.13 26.25
C LYS A 842 38.86 51.87 27.15
N GLU A 843 37.68 51.48 27.63
CA GLU A 843 37.52 50.30 28.50
C GLU A 843 37.88 48.97 27.80
N GLY A 844 38.36 47.99 28.59
CA GLY A 844 38.87 46.71 28.08
C GLY A 844 40.35 46.73 27.66
N TRP A 845 41.03 47.86 27.91
CA TRP A 845 42.47 48.06 27.69
C TRP A 845 43.17 48.54 28.97
N SER A 846 44.42 48.12 29.21
CA SER A 846 45.23 48.51 30.37
C SER A 846 46.61 49.10 30.01
N GLY A 847 47.35 49.51 31.04
CA GLY A 847 48.66 50.16 30.94
C GLY A 847 48.59 51.68 30.77
N THR A 848 49.66 52.39 31.13
CA THR A 848 49.76 53.88 31.12
C THR A 848 49.74 54.52 29.72
N LYS A 849 49.50 53.73 28.68
CA LYS A 849 49.39 54.14 27.28
C LYS A 849 48.12 53.58 26.59
N CYS A 850 47.30 52.80 27.31
CA CYS A 850 46.10 52.11 26.82
C CYS A 850 46.38 50.96 25.81
N ASP A 851 47.44 50.16 26.01
CA ASP A 851 47.99 49.25 24.97
C ASP A 851 47.78 47.74 25.23
N GLU A 852 47.34 47.33 26.42
CA GLU A 852 47.25 45.90 26.84
C GLU A 852 45.82 45.37 26.83
N LYS A 853 45.58 44.11 26.43
CA LYS A 853 44.23 43.49 26.40
C LYS A 853 43.96 42.56 27.60
N VAL A 854 42.81 42.74 28.26
CA VAL A 854 42.38 41.91 29.40
C VAL A 854 41.48 40.75 28.94
N PHE A 855 41.81 39.50 29.29
CA PHE A 855 41.08 38.29 28.86
C PHE A 855 40.29 37.61 29.99
N ILE A 856 39.18 36.96 29.65
CA ILE A 856 38.35 36.20 30.62
C ILE A 856 39.16 35.04 31.26
N ASN A 857 39.24 35.03 32.58
CA ASN A 857 40.03 34.05 33.34
C ASN A 857 39.24 32.80 33.73
N TYR A 858 39.29 31.75 32.90
CA TYR A 858 38.63 30.45 33.15
C TYR A 858 39.30 29.58 34.24
N SER A 859 40.41 29.99 34.87
CA SER A 859 41.23 29.09 35.71
C SER A 859 40.49 28.52 36.93
N ASN A 860 39.66 29.33 37.60
CA ASN A 860 38.87 28.87 38.75
C ASN A 860 37.81 27.82 38.34
N PHE A 861 37.26 27.95 37.14
CA PHE A 861 36.27 27.01 36.61
C PHE A 861 36.94 25.71 36.10
N LYS A 862 38.12 25.79 35.45
CA LYS A 862 38.94 24.61 35.12
C LYS A 862 39.31 23.80 36.39
N LYS A 863 39.63 24.47 37.51
CA LYS A 863 39.88 23.82 38.82
C LYS A 863 38.63 23.12 39.40
N PHE A 864 37.43 23.63 39.12
CA PHE A 864 36.17 23.02 39.58
C PHE A 864 35.72 21.85 38.70
N ILE A 865 35.80 21.99 37.38
CA ILE A 865 35.40 20.97 36.40
C ILE A 865 36.25 19.70 36.54
N LEU A 866 37.58 19.85 36.57
CA LEU A 866 38.49 18.72 36.38
C LEU A 866 38.29 17.58 37.41
N PRO A 867 38.17 17.84 38.73
CA PRO A 867 37.85 16.79 39.70
C PRO A 867 36.52 16.07 39.46
N VAL A 868 35.48 16.81 39.03
CA VAL A 868 34.13 16.24 38.77
C VAL A 868 34.17 15.30 37.56
N ILE A 869 34.80 15.72 36.46
CA ILE A 869 35.01 14.88 35.28
C ILE A 869 35.86 13.66 35.62
N SER A 870 36.98 13.84 36.33
CA SER A 870 37.85 12.72 36.72
C SER A 870 37.12 11.69 37.58
N LEU A 871 36.25 12.13 38.50
CA LEU A 871 35.42 11.22 39.31
C LEU A 871 34.41 10.46 38.45
N ILE A 872 33.72 11.11 37.51
CA ILE A 872 32.75 10.45 36.63
C ILE A 872 33.45 9.45 35.70
N ILE A 873 34.57 9.83 35.06
CA ILE A 873 35.35 8.93 34.22
C ILE A 873 35.87 7.74 35.04
N PHE A 874 36.36 7.95 36.27
CA PHE A 874 36.78 6.88 37.17
C PHE A 874 35.62 5.91 37.48
N ILE A 875 34.42 6.40 37.80
CA ILE A 875 33.23 5.57 38.03
C ILE A 875 32.88 4.74 36.79
N VAL A 876 32.89 5.33 35.59
CA VAL A 876 32.57 4.63 34.33
C VAL A 876 33.66 3.61 33.96
N VAL A 877 34.93 3.88 34.23
CA VAL A 877 36.04 2.93 34.06
C VAL A 877 35.95 1.77 35.06
N CYS A 878 35.70 2.05 36.34
CA CYS A 878 35.48 1.02 37.35
C CYS A 878 34.26 0.13 37.01
N TYR A 879 33.17 0.70 36.50
CA TYR A 879 32.03 -0.06 35.99
C TYR A 879 32.41 -0.91 34.76
N SER A 880 33.15 -0.35 33.81
CA SER A 880 33.62 -1.08 32.62
C SER A 880 34.46 -2.30 33.02
N VAL A 881 35.43 -2.11 33.92
CA VAL A 881 36.26 -3.17 34.51
C VAL A 881 35.41 -4.20 35.27
N PHE A 882 34.45 -3.75 36.09
CA PHE A 882 33.51 -4.64 36.78
C PHE A 882 32.70 -5.51 35.80
N THR A 883 32.24 -4.95 34.67
CA THR A 883 31.50 -5.71 33.65
C THR A 883 32.39 -6.65 32.83
N LEU A 884 33.69 -6.34 32.67
CA LEU A 884 34.68 -7.25 32.06
C LEU A 884 34.98 -8.45 32.99
N PHE A 885 35.17 -8.21 34.29
CA PHE A 885 35.33 -9.30 35.27
C PHE A 885 34.08 -10.18 35.40
N ASN A 886 32.89 -9.60 35.24
CA ASN A 886 31.61 -10.30 35.36
C ASN A 886 30.98 -10.67 33.99
N LYS A 887 31.76 -10.66 32.90
CA LYS A 887 31.27 -10.87 31.51
C LYS A 887 30.39 -12.11 31.31
N ASP A 888 30.63 -13.15 32.11
CA ASP A 888 29.98 -14.46 32.01
C ASP A 888 28.65 -14.53 32.82
N GLN A 889 28.32 -13.49 33.60
CA GLN A 889 27.01 -13.34 34.25
C GLN A 889 25.91 -13.11 33.21
N GLY A 890 24.76 -13.77 33.36
CA GLY A 890 23.62 -13.72 32.43
C GLY A 890 23.25 -12.30 32.02
N ILE A 891 23.01 -11.40 32.97
CA ILE A 891 22.59 -10.02 32.70
C ILE A 891 23.58 -9.22 31.81
N ILE A 892 24.88 -9.52 31.85
CA ILE A 892 25.89 -8.90 30.97
C ILE A 892 25.97 -9.63 29.63
N LYS A 893 25.95 -10.96 29.64
CA LYS A 893 25.93 -11.83 28.45
C LYS A 893 24.70 -11.62 27.56
N ASP A 894 23.58 -11.23 28.18
CA ASP A 894 22.26 -11.11 27.55
C ASP A 894 21.98 -9.68 27.09
N THR A 895 22.37 -8.67 27.90
CA THR A 895 22.40 -7.27 27.43
C THR A 895 23.43 -7.07 26.32
N GLY A 896 24.50 -7.86 26.31
CA GLY A 896 25.59 -7.84 25.34
C GLY A 896 26.74 -6.94 25.78
N LEU A 897 27.87 -7.55 26.19
CA LEU A 897 29.07 -6.87 26.68
C LEU A 897 29.55 -5.72 25.76
N ILE A 898 29.56 -5.93 24.43
CA ILE A 898 30.00 -4.91 23.47
C ILE A 898 29.13 -3.64 23.58
N ARG A 899 27.82 -3.78 23.75
CA ARG A 899 26.90 -2.62 23.91
C ARG A 899 27.18 -1.86 25.20
N ILE A 900 27.48 -2.58 26.28
CA ILE A 900 27.83 -1.99 27.57
C ILE A 900 29.15 -1.21 27.49
N LEU A 901 30.15 -1.76 26.81
CA LEU A 901 31.44 -1.10 26.58
C LEU A 901 31.31 0.10 25.64
N VAL A 902 30.53 0.01 24.56
CA VAL A 902 30.28 1.15 23.64
C VAL A 902 29.54 2.29 24.34
N PHE A 903 28.52 1.98 25.15
CA PHE A 903 27.83 2.98 25.98
C PHE A 903 28.80 3.67 26.95
N SER A 904 29.64 2.88 27.62
CA SER A 904 30.62 3.39 28.58
C SER A 904 31.70 4.25 27.88
N ALA A 905 32.16 3.84 26.70
CA ALA A 905 33.07 4.61 25.87
C ALA A 905 32.45 5.95 25.43
N GLY A 906 31.19 5.96 24.96
CA GLY A 906 30.47 7.19 24.65
C GLY A 906 30.36 8.13 25.86
N THR A 907 30.06 7.57 27.03
CA THR A 907 30.01 8.31 28.31
C THR A 907 31.38 8.91 28.68
N ILE A 908 32.47 8.17 28.49
CA ILE A 908 33.84 8.67 28.72
C ILE A 908 34.20 9.78 27.71
N ILE A 909 33.96 9.56 26.42
CA ILE A 909 34.30 10.53 25.35
C ILE A 909 33.54 11.85 25.55
N PHE A 910 32.25 11.81 25.88
CA PHE A 910 31.47 13.00 26.27
C PHE A 910 32.05 13.68 27.52
N ASN A 911 32.42 12.94 28.56
CA ASN A 911 33.02 13.56 29.74
C ASN A 911 34.42 14.14 29.47
N ILE A 912 35.17 13.62 28.49
CA ILE A 912 36.44 14.22 28.05
C ILE A 912 36.19 15.54 27.30
N SER A 913 35.12 15.67 26.49
CA SER A 913 34.83 16.95 25.80
C SER A 913 34.63 18.09 26.79
N ASN A 914 33.99 17.82 27.94
CA ASN A 914 33.72 18.82 28.97
C ASN A 914 35.00 19.45 29.57
N ILE A 915 36.17 18.81 29.43
CA ILE A 915 37.48 19.40 29.79
C ILE A 915 37.83 20.58 28.86
N PHE A 916 37.43 20.47 27.58
CA PHE A 916 37.75 21.41 26.50
C PHE A 916 36.67 22.49 26.28
N MET A 917 35.55 22.48 27.01
CA MET A 917 34.51 23.54 26.93
C MET A 917 35.05 24.95 27.22
N THR A 918 36.13 25.06 27.99
CA THR A 918 36.84 26.31 28.27
C THR A 918 38.04 26.48 27.32
N TYR A 919 37.74 26.40 26.02
CA TYR A 919 38.71 26.50 24.94
C TYR A 919 39.18 27.95 24.74
N ASN A 920 40.50 28.12 24.57
CA ASN A 920 41.17 29.40 24.33
C ASN A 920 41.66 29.54 22.87
N ASN A 921 41.56 28.49 22.06
CA ASN A 921 41.98 28.45 20.66
C ASN A 921 41.09 27.50 19.83
N TYR A 922 41.27 27.52 18.50
CA TYR A 922 40.45 26.72 17.58
C TYR A 922 40.62 25.22 17.82
N SER A 923 41.83 24.73 18.04
CA SER A 923 42.11 23.29 18.25
C SER A 923 41.37 22.72 19.48
N GLU A 924 41.35 23.47 20.59
CA GLU A 924 40.58 23.10 21.78
C GLU A 924 39.07 23.09 21.51
N CYS A 925 38.55 24.04 20.71
CA CYS A 925 37.15 24.03 20.29
C CYS A 925 36.81 22.82 19.40
N VAL A 926 37.67 22.46 18.45
CA VAL A 926 37.50 21.28 17.58
C VAL A 926 37.44 20.00 18.41
N ILE A 927 38.33 19.84 19.39
CA ILE A 927 38.35 18.67 20.28
C ILE A 927 37.07 18.61 21.12
N ASN A 928 36.63 19.74 21.69
CA ASN A 928 35.36 19.84 22.42
C ASN A 928 34.18 19.38 21.54
N PHE A 929 34.03 19.97 20.36
CA PHE A 929 32.94 19.69 19.42
C PHE A 929 32.90 18.21 18.97
N ILE A 930 34.04 17.66 18.51
CA ILE A 930 34.11 16.29 18.02
C ILE A 930 33.81 15.28 19.14
N PHE A 931 34.42 15.43 20.32
CA PHE A 931 34.19 14.49 21.42
C PHE A 931 32.80 14.64 22.04
N LYS A 932 32.23 15.85 22.10
CA LYS A 932 30.86 16.07 22.59
C LYS A 932 29.88 15.24 21.75
N HIS A 933 29.84 15.50 20.45
CA HIS A 933 28.84 14.89 19.58
C HIS A 933 29.10 13.40 19.34
N ILE A 934 30.36 12.93 19.20
CA ILE A 934 30.64 11.48 19.10
C ILE A 934 30.26 10.76 20.40
N GLY A 935 30.56 11.34 21.57
CA GLY A 935 30.21 10.74 22.87
C GLY A 935 28.70 10.59 23.05
N ILE A 936 27.95 11.66 22.78
CA ILE A 936 26.47 11.67 22.85
C ILE A 936 25.88 10.69 21.82
N LEU A 937 26.40 10.65 20.60
CA LEU A 937 25.90 9.76 19.55
C LEU A 937 26.05 8.28 19.90
N LEU A 938 27.17 7.87 20.51
CA LEU A 938 27.39 6.49 20.94
C LEU A 938 26.42 6.07 22.06
N ILE A 939 26.09 6.99 22.98
CA ILE A 939 25.06 6.80 24.01
C ILE A 939 23.67 6.64 23.34
N LEU A 940 23.31 7.58 22.46
CA LEU A 940 22.02 7.59 21.75
C LEU A 940 21.84 6.35 20.87
N CYS A 941 22.88 5.90 20.18
CA CYS A 941 22.89 4.69 19.38
C CYS A 941 22.50 3.45 20.20
N VAL A 942 23.14 3.23 21.35
CA VAL A 942 22.84 2.10 22.23
C VAL A 942 21.43 2.23 22.86
N CYS A 943 20.98 3.45 23.18
CA CYS A 943 19.61 3.67 23.68
C CYS A 943 18.55 3.32 22.61
N LEU A 944 18.66 3.92 21.43
CA LEU A 944 17.72 3.75 20.31
C LEU A 944 17.69 2.30 19.81
N LEU A 945 18.84 1.65 19.69
CA LEU A 945 18.97 0.24 19.34
C LEU A 945 18.16 -0.67 20.28
N ASN A 946 18.34 -0.53 21.60
CA ASN A 946 17.67 -1.39 22.56
C ASN A 946 16.16 -1.09 22.64
N ILE A 947 15.73 0.16 22.44
CA ILE A 947 14.31 0.53 22.37
C ILE A 947 13.65 -0.03 21.11
N LEU A 948 14.29 0.06 19.93
CA LEU A 948 13.76 -0.50 18.68
C LEU A 948 13.65 -2.03 18.74
N LEU A 949 14.64 -2.70 19.34
CA LEU A 949 14.56 -4.14 19.64
C LEU A 949 13.40 -4.45 20.59
N GLY A 950 13.25 -3.69 21.67
CA GLY A 950 12.10 -3.75 22.59
C GLY A 950 10.74 -3.61 21.89
N TYR A 951 10.66 -2.71 20.91
CA TYR A 951 9.44 -2.38 20.18
C TYR A 951 9.07 -3.41 19.10
N LYS A 952 10.07 -4.02 18.44
CA LYS A 952 9.86 -4.99 17.35
C LYS A 952 9.72 -6.44 17.84
N LEU A 953 10.35 -6.80 18.96
CA LEU A 953 10.40 -8.17 19.48
C LEU A 953 9.49 -8.42 20.70
N GLY A 954 9.12 -7.36 21.45
CA GLY A 954 8.18 -7.47 22.55
C GLY A 954 6.75 -7.81 22.08
N PHE A 955 5.89 -8.26 23.00
CA PHE A 955 4.47 -8.55 22.73
C PHE A 955 3.53 -7.66 23.57
N LEU A 956 2.47 -7.13 22.95
CA LEU A 956 1.48 -6.26 23.59
C LEU A 956 0.68 -7.00 24.68
N LYS A 957 0.62 -6.42 25.89
CA LYS A 957 -0.06 -6.96 27.09
C LYS A 957 -1.54 -7.28 26.92
N GLU A 958 -2.21 -6.68 25.94
CA GLU A 958 -3.65 -6.79 25.74
C GLU A 958 -4.06 -8.05 24.94
N ARG A 959 -3.13 -8.74 24.24
CA ARG A 959 -3.43 -9.96 23.45
C ARG A 959 -3.24 -11.25 24.26
N ARG A 960 -4.27 -11.63 25.03
CA ARG A 960 -4.24 -12.73 26.02
C ARG A 960 -4.07 -14.17 25.48
N ASN A 961 -4.07 -14.41 24.17
CA ASN A 961 -4.27 -15.76 23.61
C ASN A 961 -2.99 -16.48 23.11
N TYR A 962 -1.80 -15.92 23.25
CA TYR A 962 -0.55 -16.62 22.91
C TYR A 962 -0.01 -17.41 24.10
N LYS A 963 -0.35 -18.70 24.15
CA LYS A 963 0.49 -19.71 24.81
C LYS A 963 1.44 -20.30 23.77
N PHE A 964 2.73 -20.40 24.09
CA PHE A 964 3.53 -21.44 23.46
C PHE A 964 2.97 -22.79 23.94
N LEU A 965 2.59 -23.65 23.00
CA LEU A 965 2.35 -25.05 23.28
C LEU A 965 3.72 -25.66 23.58
N ASN A 966 4.04 -25.83 24.86
CA ASN A 966 4.90 -26.92 25.25
C ASN A 966 4.21 -28.21 24.79
N GLU A 967 4.96 -29.11 24.16
CA GLU A 967 4.54 -30.51 24.07
C GLU A 967 4.68 -31.11 25.48
N ASP A 968 3.64 -30.93 26.30
CA ASP A 968 3.47 -31.66 27.54
C ASP A 968 3.23 -33.14 27.17
N VAL A 969 4.33 -33.86 26.94
CA VAL A 969 4.35 -35.31 26.83
C VAL A 969 3.95 -35.87 28.19
N GLU A 970 2.66 -36.09 28.38
CA GLU A 970 2.18 -36.87 29.51
C GLU A 970 2.72 -38.30 29.38
N ASP A 971 3.74 -38.64 30.18
CA ASP A 971 4.07 -40.02 30.51
C ASP A 971 2.86 -40.66 31.20
N LYS A 972 1.97 -41.24 30.41
CA LYS A 972 0.94 -42.18 30.87
C LYS A 972 1.45 -43.59 30.71
N ASP A 973 1.54 -44.31 31.82
CA ASP A 973 1.98 -45.70 31.89
C ASP A 973 1.19 -46.61 30.92
N ILE A 974 1.82 -46.98 29.80
CA ILE A 974 1.37 -48.08 28.95
C ILE A 974 2.44 -49.18 29.03
N MET A 975 2.12 -50.23 29.79
CA MET A 975 2.99 -51.40 29.91
C MET A 975 3.24 -52.03 28.52
N PRO A 976 4.50 -52.23 28.10
CA PRO A 976 4.78 -52.95 26.87
C PRO A 976 4.55 -54.44 27.08
N GLU A 977 3.53 -54.98 26.41
CA GLU A 977 3.33 -56.43 26.30
C GLU A 977 4.49 -57.07 25.49
N LYS A 978 4.78 -58.35 25.75
CA LYS A 978 6.07 -58.97 25.41
C LYS A 978 6.06 -59.71 24.06
N LEU A 979 7.27 -59.76 23.47
CA LEU A 979 7.77 -60.72 22.46
C LEU A 979 7.31 -60.52 21.00
N PRO A 980 8.06 -61.05 19.99
CA PRO A 980 9.40 -61.62 20.05
C PRO A 980 10.45 -60.93 19.16
N TYR A 981 11.68 -61.02 19.66
CA TYR A 981 12.98 -60.95 19.01
C TYR A 981 13.04 -61.43 17.54
N TYR A 982 13.66 -60.65 16.65
CA TYR A 982 14.44 -61.16 15.52
C TYR A 982 15.68 -60.29 15.32
N SER A 983 16.80 -60.89 14.89
CA SER A 983 18.13 -60.29 15.02
C SER A 983 18.79 -59.91 13.68
N ASP A 984 19.95 -59.26 13.80
CA ASP A 984 21.03 -59.20 12.82
C ASP A 984 20.78 -58.57 11.44
N VAL A 985 20.98 -57.26 11.35
CA VAL A 985 22.02 -56.73 10.44
C VAL A 985 22.88 -55.71 11.18
N LYS A 986 24.18 -56.01 11.34
CA LYS A 986 25.23 -55.04 11.70
C LYS A 986 26.04 -54.68 10.45
N SER A 987 26.05 -53.40 10.07
CA SER A 987 27.10 -52.83 9.22
C SER A 987 27.32 -51.35 9.56
N ASN A 988 28.52 -50.84 9.29
CA ASN A 988 29.01 -49.58 9.86
C ASN A 988 28.69 -48.37 8.97
N ILE A 989 28.03 -47.35 9.53
CA ILE A 989 28.05 -45.97 9.00
C ILE A 989 28.35 -45.02 10.17
N SER A 990 29.19 -44.01 9.93
CA SER A 990 29.83 -43.19 10.95
C SER A 990 28.90 -42.21 11.69
N ALA A 991 29.25 -41.90 12.93
CA ALA A 991 28.39 -41.25 13.91
C ALA A 991 28.10 -39.74 13.69
N TYR A 992 28.38 -39.18 12.51
CA TYR A 992 28.26 -37.73 12.26
C TYR A 992 26.92 -37.27 11.67
N ASN A 993 26.18 -38.16 10.98
CA ASN A 993 24.90 -37.82 10.33
C ASN A 993 23.64 -38.21 11.16
N LYS A 994 23.81 -38.81 12.35
CA LYS A 994 22.70 -39.41 13.13
C LYS A 994 21.86 -38.40 13.94
N SER A 995 22.24 -37.13 13.99
CA SER A 995 21.48 -36.07 14.67
C SER A 995 20.42 -35.41 13.78
N ARG A 996 20.68 -35.25 12.48
CA ARG A 996 19.73 -34.62 11.53
C ARG A 996 18.64 -35.56 11.03
N LEU A 997 18.93 -36.86 10.86
CA LEU A 997 17.98 -37.79 10.24
C LEU A 997 16.80 -38.17 11.14
N THR A 998 17.02 -38.26 12.46
CA THR A 998 16.01 -38.69 13.44
C THR A 998 14.89 -37.65 13.57
N ILE A 999 15.23 -36.36 13.58
CA ILE A 999 14.28 -35.24 13.61
C ILE A 999 13.46 -35.19 12.32
N ALA A 1000 14.08 -35.45 11.16
CA ALA A 1000 13.38 -35.48 9.87
C ALA A 1000 12.39 -36.65 9.73
N LEU A 1001 12.51 -37.70 10.55
CA LEU A 1001 11.66 -38.89 10.49
C LEU A 1001 10.54 -38.89 11.55
N SER A 1002 10.73 -38.30 12.72
CA SER A 1002 9.64 -38.11 13.70
C SER A 1002 8.58 -37.12 13.19
N ILE A 1003 9.01 -36.00 12.61
CA ILE A 1003 8.13 -34.96 12.04
C ILE A 1003 7.25 -35.49 10.89
N LYS A 1004 7.59 -36.63 10.28
CA LYS A 1004 6.87 -37.17 9.11
C LYS A 1004 5.65 -38.03 9.44
N LYS A 1005 5.33 -38.30 10.72
CA LYS A 1005 4.21 -39.19 11.11
C LYS A 1005 2.96 -38.50 11.67
N ASN A 1006 3.10 -37.32 12.30
CA ASN A 1006 1.97 -36.52 12.82
C ASN A 1006 1.76 -35.21 12.04
N LYS A 1007 1.88 -35.26 10.70
CA LYS A 1007 1.45 -34.15 9.82
C LYS A 1007 0.02 -34.34 9.32
N ASN A 1008 -0.93 -34.05 10.20
CA ASN A 1008 -2.28 -33.60 9.84
C ASN A 1008 -2.70 -32.52 10.83
N GLU A 1009 -3.40 -31.49 10.34
CA GLU A 1009 -4.04 -30.37 11.07
C GLU A 1009 -3.13 -29.40 11.85
N SER A 1010 -2.05 -29.84 12.51
CA SER A 1010 -1.26 -28.95 13.40
C SER A 1010 -0.24 -28.04 12.70
N SER A 1011 0.32 -28.41 11.52
CA SER A 1011 1.49 -27.69 10.99
C SER A 1011 1.16 -26.29 10.46
N PHE A 1012 -0.04 -26.04 9.95
CA PHE A 1012 -0.39 -24.75 9.33
C PHE A 1012 -0.22 -23.56 10.30
N LEU A 1013 -0.59 -23.74 11.56
CA LEU A 1013 -0.42 -22.72 12.60
C LEU A 1013 1.06 -22.53 12.96
N PHE A 1014 1.84 -23.62 13.00
CA PHE A 1014 3.26 -23.59 13.34
C PHE A 1014 4.11 -22.97 12.22
N ASP A 1015 3.76 -23.26 10.96
CA ASP A 1015 4.38 -22.69 9.77
C ASP A 1015 4.10 -21.16 9.69
N GLN A 1016 2.87 -20.71 9.97
CA GLN A 1016 2.54 -19.27 10.10
C GLN A 1016 3.26 -18.56 11.26
N ILE A 1017 3.38 -19.20 12.43
CA ILE A 1017 4.12 -18.65 13.58
C ILE A 1017 5.61 -18.49 13.24
N ASN A 1018 6.20 -19.47 12.55
CA ASN A 1018 7.57 -19.37 12.04
C ASN A 1018 7.73 -18.23 11.02
N GLU A 1019 6.80 -18.05 10.09
CA GLU A 1019 6.92 -17.00 9.07
C GLU A 1019 6.91 -15.58 9.67
N ASP A 1020 6.01 -15.26 10.60
CA ASP A 1020 6.02 -13.95 11.28
C ASP A 1020 7.28 -13.76 12.15
N TYR A 1021 7.80 -14.84 12.74
CA TYR A 1021 9.04 -14.84 13.52
C TYR A 1021 10.26 -14.54 12.64
N TYR A 1022 10.43 -15.26 11.51
CA TYR A 1022 11.49 -14.98 10.53
C TYR A 1022 11.35 -13.58 9.91
N ARG A 1023 10.12 -13.11 9.64
CA ARG A 1023 9.84 -11.75 9.17
C ARG A 1023 10.29 -10.69 10.18
N LYS A 1024 9.99 -10.88 11.47
CA LYS A 1024 10.47 -9.99 12.55
C LYS A 1024 11.99 -9.98 12.66
N ILE A 1025 12.66 -11.13 12.56
CA ILE A 1025 14.14 -11.21 12.54
C ILE A 1025 14.70 -10.44 11.34
N LYS A 1026 14.18 -10.66 10.12
CA LYS A 1026 14.64 -10.00 8.89
C LYS A 1026 14.51 -8.47 8.98
N ILE A 1027 13.34 -7.98 9.37
CA ILE A 1027 13.07 -6.54 9.55
C ILE A 1027 14.00 -5.93 10.62
N THR A 1028 14.20 -6.64 11.73
CA THR A 1028 15.04 -6.15 12.84
C THR A 1028 16.53 -6.09 12.47
N ARG A 1029 17.03 -7.05 11.67
CA ARG A 1029 18.40 -7.02 11.14
C ARG A 1029 18.62 -5.90 10.12
N ILE A 1030 17.64 -5.65 9.24
CA ILE A 1030 17.69 -4.53 8.28
C ILE A 1030 17.78 -3.20 9.04
N LEU A 1031 16.87 -2.97 10.00
CA LEU A 1031 16.89 -1.79 10.87
C LEU A 1031 18.22 -1.63 11.64
N PHE A 1032 18.87 -2.73 12.03
CA PHE A 1032 20.17 -2.67 12.70
C PHE A 1032 21.29 -2.19 11.76
N ILE A 1033 21.30 -2.64 10.52
CA ILE A 1033 22.26 -2.22 9.49
C ILE A 1033 22.03 -0.75 9.10
N GLU A 1034 20.77 -0.37 8.82
CA GLU A 1034 20.38 1.01 8.53
C GLU A 1034 20.83 1.97 9.64
N LEU A 1035 20.59 1.60 10.90
CA LEU A 1035 20.98 2.40 12.07
C LEU A 1035 22.49 2.57 12.18
N ILE A 1036 23.27 1.50 11.93
CA ILE A 1036 24.74 1.58 11.88
C ILE A 1036 25.20 2.52 10.76
N CYS A 1037 24.67 2.37 9.55
CA CYS A 1037 25.03 3.23 8.41
C CYS A 1037 24.73 4.70 8.68
N ILE A 1038 23.55 5.02 9.23
CA ILE A 1038 23.17 6.40 9.61
C ILE A 1038 24.16 6.97 10.64
N PHE A 1039 24.52 6.21 11.67
CA PHE A 1039 25.49 6.68 12.66
C PHE A 1039 26.92 6.80 12.12
N SER A 1040 27.37 5.93 11.21
CA SER A 1040 28.65 6.08 10.52
C SER A 1040 28.71 7.35 9.66
N ILE A 1041 27.63 7.67 8.94
CA ILE A 1041 27.50 8.90 8.15
C ILE A 1041 27.50 10.13 9.07
N PHE A 1042 26.81 10.09 10.20
CA PHE A 1042 26.79 11.18 11.18
C PHE A 1042 28.19 11.43 11.78
N ILE A 1043 28.92 10.37 12.18
CA ILE A 1043 30.30 10.49 12.68
C ILE A 1043 31.21 11.12 11.62
N LEU A 1044 31.04 10.74 10.35
CA LEU A 1044 31.78 11.34 9.23
C LEU A 1044 31.48 12.85 9.12
N PHE A 1045 30.23 13.30 9.24
CA PHE A 1045 29.90 14.73 9.24
C PHE A 1045 30.50 15.49 10.43
N VAL A 1046 30.46 14.93 11.64
CA VAL A 1046 31.08 15.53 12.84
C VAL A 1046 32.60 15.72 12.66
N ILE A 1047 33.26 14.85 11.91
CA ILE A 1047 34.71 14.96 11.60
C ILE A 1047 34.98 15.91 10.43
N LEU A 1048 34.17 15.87 9.35
CA LEU A 1048 34.39 16.68 8.16
C LEU A 1048 34.12 18.19 8.38
N ILE A 1049 33.11 18.55 9.17
CA ILE A 1049 32.73 19.97 9.34
C ILE A 1049 33.86 20.82 9.98
N PRO A 1050 34.56 20.37 11.04
CA PRO A 1050 35.77 21.03 11.55
C PRO A 1050 36.93 21.12 10.56
N ILE A 1051 37.11 20.11 9.70
CA ILE A 1051 38.14 20.09 8.66
C ILE A 1051 37.82 21.15 7.59
N MET A 1052 36.57 21.27 7.15
CA MET A 1052 36.13 22.26 6.17
C MET A 1052 36.34 23.70 6.66
N HIS A 1053 35.99 24.01 7.92
CA HIS A 1053 36.24 25.34 8.51
C HIS A 1053 37.73 25.64 8.67
N ASN A 1054 38.55 24.63 8.99
CA ASN A 1054 40.02 24.80 9.04
C ASN A 1054 40.61 25.11 7.66
N ILE A 1055 40.14 24.45 6.60
CA ILE A 1055 40.56 24.68 5.20
C ILE A 1055 40.16 26.08 4.72
N ARG A 1056 39.00 26.59 5.15
CA ARG A 1056 38.55 27.96 4.83
C ARG A 1056 39.33 29.07 5.55
N ASN A 1057 40.26 28.74 6.45
CA ASN A 1057 40.93 29.69 7.35
C ASN A 1057 39.97 30.44 8.30
N ASP A 1058 38.78 29.91 8.60
CA ASP A 1058 37.80 30.44 9.56
C ASP A 1058 38.27 30.26 11.03
N LYS A 1059 39.47 30.76 11.32
CA LYS A 1059 40.13 30.71 12.63
C LYS A 1059 39.46 31.71 13.56
N GLY A 1060 38.89 31.20 14.65
CA GLY A 1060 37.97 31.93 15.53
C GLY A 1060 38.42 33.34 15.94
N ILE A 1061 37.50 34.30 15.83
CA ILE A 1061 37.75 35.72 16.07
C ILE A 1061 37.79 36.01 17.57
N LEU A 1062 38.75 36.82 18.00
CA LEU A 1062 38.75 37.40 19.35
C LEU A 1062 37.66 38.47 19.44
N LYS A 1063 36.57 38.16 20.14
CA LYS A 1063 35.46 39.08 20.40
C LYS A 1063 35.55 39.61 21.82
N GLN A 1064 35.15 40.86 22.01
CA GLN A 1064 35.01 41.47 23.33
C GLN A 1064 33.61 41.13 23.88
N SER A 1065 33.51 40.83 25.18
CA SER A 1065 32.25 40.45 25.85
C SER A 1065 31.46 41.68 26.32
N HIS A 1066 30.23 41.47 26.78
CA HIS A 1066 29.45 42.53 27.45
C HIS A 1066 30.09 42.98 28.80
N THR A 1067 31.00 42.19 29.39
CA THR A 1067 31.84 42.63 30.54
C THR A 1067 33.09 43.41 30.10
N LYS A 1068 33.26 43.65 28.80
CA LYS A 1068 34.39 44.31 28.13
C LYS A 1068 35.73 43.55 28.19
N ASP A 1069 35.69 42.28 28.63
CA ASP A 1069 36.82 41.34 28.57
C ASP A 1069 36.95 40.69 27.18
N TRP A 1070 38.15 40.31 26.77
CA TRP A 1070 38.40 39.60 25.52
C TRP A 1070 38.20 38.09 25.65
N MET A 1071 37.56 37.47 24.64
CA MET A 1071 37.29 36.02 24.56
C MET A 1071 37.41 35.47 23.14
N PHE A 1072 37.73 34.17 23.02
CA PHE A 1072 37.85 33.48 21.73
C PHE A 1072 36.49 32.90 21.29
N SER A 1073 35.89 33.45 20.22
CA SER A 1073 34.64 32.95 19.62
C SER A 1073 34.96 31.88 18.57
N CYS A 1074 34.26 30.74 18.60
CA CYS A 1074 34.53 29.61 17.72
C CYS A 1074 33.54 29.53 16.55
N SER A 1075 34.06 29.34 15.34
CA SER A 1075 33.29 29.15 14.10
C SER A 1075 32.38 27.90 14.13
N LEU A 1076 32.65 26.93 15.02
CA LEU A 1076 31.82 25.73 15.19
C LEU A 1076 30.59 25.92 16.10
N GLU A 1077 30.37 27.11 16.67
CA GLU A 1077 29.20 27.38 17.53
C GLU A 1077 27.85 27.25 16.78
N GLN A 1078 27.80 27.55 15.48
CA GLN A 1078 26.62 27.31 14.65
C GLN A 1078 26.41 25.81 14.30
N PRO A 1079 27.43 25.06 13.82
CA PRO A 1079 27.36 23.60 13.74
C PRO A 1079 26.92 22.91 15.04
N ASP A 1080 27.41 23.34 16.21
CA ASP A 1080 27.03 22.78 17.51
C ASP A 1080 25.51 22.87 17.73
N LEU A 1081 24.89 24.01 17.42
CA LEU A 1081 23.43 24.20 17.47
C LEU A 1081 22.68 23.21 16.54
N VAL A 1082 23.17 23.00 15.32
CA VAL A 1082 22.57 22.03 14.38
C VAL A 1082 22.67 20.61 14.93
N PHE A 1083 23.82 20.21 15.46
CA PHE A 1083 23.99 18.88 16.05
C PHE A 1083 23.16 18.67 17.33
N ASN A 1084 23.08 19.67 18.24
CA ASN A 1084 22.14 19.64 19.37
C ASN A 1084 20.68 19.45 18.88
N SER A 1085 20.31 20.05 17.74
CA SER A 1085 18.95 19.95 17.18
C SER A 1085 18.64 18.56 16.60
N ILE A 1086 19.64 17.86 16.04
CA ILE A 1086 19.49 16.47 15.61
C ILE A 1086 19.47 15.53 16.84
N GLU A 1087 20.28 15.79 17.86
CA GLU A 1087 20.25 15.07 19.14
C GLU A 1087 18.88 15.19 19.83
N LEU A 1088 18.27 16.38 19.83
CA LEU A 1088 16.89 16.59 20.29
C LEU A 1088 15.90 15.70 19.54
N THR A 1089 16.02 15.65 18.21
CA THR A 1089 15.17 14.81 17.36
C THR A 1089 15.34 13.31 17.69
N LEU A 1090 16.57 12.86 17.91
CA LEU A 1090 16.87 11.48 18.35
C LEU A 1090 16.31 11.17 19.75
N PHE A 1091 16.41 12.11 20.71
CA PHE A 1091 15.80 11.95 22.03
C PHE A 1091 14.27 11.91 21.99
N LEU A 1092 13.62 12.68 21.10
CA LEU A 1092 12.18 12.62 20.87
C LEU A 1092 11.76 11.25 20.28
N ILE A 1093 12.51 10.72 19.32
CA ILE A 1093 12.30 9.38 18.75
C ILE A 1093 12.43 8.30 19.85
N ILE A 1094 13.50 8.36 20.65
CA ILE A 1094 13.74 7.49 21.82
C ILE A 1094 12.57 7.56 22.81
N PHE A 1095 12.07 8.76 23.14
CA PHE A 1095 10.95 8.95 24.05
C PHE A 1095 9.63 8.40 23.49
N LEU A 1096 9.34 8.61 22.20
CA LEU A 1096 8.11 8.15 21.55
C LEU A 1096 8.06 6.61 21.45
N PHE A 1097 9.11 5.98 20.93
CA PHE A 1097 9.17 4.51 20.90
C PHE A 1097 9.27 3.91 22.31
N GLY A 1098 9.98 4.56 23.24
CA GLY A 1098 10.03 4.16 24.66
C GLY A 1098 8.67 4.22 25.35
N LYS A 1099 7.87 5.25 25.07
CA LYS A 1099 6.47 5.36 25.56
C LYS A 1099 5.61 4.22 25.00
N ALA A 1100 5.86 3.78 23.76
CA ALA A 1100 5.20 2.61 23.19
C ALA A 1100 5.65 1.30 23.87
N THR A 1101 6.96 1.05 24.05
CA THR A 1101 7.47 -0.23 24.63
C THR A 1101 6.94 -0.52 26.04
N LYS A 1102 6.54 0.48 26.83
CA LYS A 1102 5.88 0.26 28.13
C LYS A 1102 4.60 -0.60 28.05
N LYS A 1103 3.91 -0.62 26.90
CA LYS A 1103 2.74 -1.50 26.65
C LYS A 1103 3.09 -2.98 26.40
N TYR A 1104 4.38 -3.32 26.29
CA TYR A 1104 4.84 -4.62 25.89
C TYR A 1104 5.43 -5.42 27.07
N ASN A 1105 5.29 -6.73 26.99
CA ASN A 1105 6.06 -7.74 27.70
C ASN A 1105 7.21 -8.23 26.80
N TYR A 1106 8.06 -9.11 27.33
CA TYR A 1106 9.21 -9.71 26.65
C TYR A 1106 10.28 -8.68 26.25
N ILE A 1107 10.59 -7.77 27.17
CA ILE A 1107 11.59 -6.71 27.02
C ILE A 1107 12.51 -6.63 28.25
N TYR A 1108 13.76 -6.18 28.08
CA TYR A 1108 14.67 -5.95 29.21
C TYR A 1108 14.20 -4.81 30.12
N THR A 1109 14.38 -4.93 31.43
CA THR A 1109 13.88 -3.95 32.41
C THR A 1109 14.50 -2.56 32.23
N TYR A 1110 15.79 -2.47 31.87
CA TYR A 1110 16.45 -1.18 31.62
C TYR A 1110 15.89 -0.39 30.42
N ILE A 1111 15.18 -1.04 29.49
CA ILE A 1111 14.49 -0.35 28.38
C ILE A 1111 13.40 0.56 28.95
N GLN A 1112 12.74 0.18 30.05
CA GLN A 1112 11.78 1.06 30.72
C GLN A 1112 12.46 2.23 31.43
N TYR A 1113 13.69 2.04 31.94
CA TYR A 1113 14.47 3.11 32.58
C TYR A 1113 14.88 4.19 31.58
N PHE A 1114 15.28 3.82 30.36
CA PHE A 1114 15.52 4.78 29.27
C PHE A 1114 14.31 5.66 28.93
N VAL A 1115 13.07 5.22 29.17
CA VAL A 1115 11.86 6.06 28.96
C VAL A 1115 11.74 7.13 30.04
N TYR A 1116 12.19 6.85 31.27
CA TYR A 1116 12.20 7.84 32.35
C TYR A 1116 13.36 8.82 32.19
N THR A 1117 14.56 8.35 31.81
CA THR A 1117 15.70 9.24 31.58
C THR A 1117 15.65 9.99 30.25
N SER A 1118 14.96 9.53 29.21
CA SER A 1118 14.76 10.35 28.00
C SER A 1118 13.90 11.60 28.27
N PHE A 1119 12.92 11.55 29.17
CA PHE A 1119 12.19 12.74 29.62
C PHE A 1119 13.11 13.74 30.36
N LEU A 1120 13.96 13.23 31.25
CA LEU A 1120 15.00 14.01 31.94
C LEU A 1120 16.01 14.60 30.95
N SER A 1121 16.39 13.83 29.93
CA SER A 1121 17.42 14.20 28.94
C SER A 1121 16.91 15.20 27.91
N LEU A 1122 15.64 15.13 27.52
CA LEU A 1122 14.99 16.21 26.79
C LEU A 1122 15.08 17.52 27.60
N SER A 1123 14.84 17.47 28.91
CA SER A 1123 14.84 18.65 29.79
C SER A 1123 16.25 19.24 30.05
N PHE A 1124 17.29 18.40 30.17
CA PHE A 1124 18.64 18.81 30.62
C PHE A 1124 19.77 18.54 29.62
N GLY A 1125 19.48 18.06 28.40
CA GLY A 1125 20.44 17.82 27.33
C GLY A 1125 20.31 18.81 26.17
N PRO A 1126 19.88 18.39 24.96
CA PRO A 1126 19.94 19.27 23.79
C PRO A 1126 19.01 20.49 23.85
N ILE A 1127 17.86 20.42 24.55
CA ILE A 1127 16.98 21.61 24.69
C ILE A 1127 17.70 22.71 25.47
N ILE A 1128 18.41 22.40 26.55
CA ILE A 1128 19.13 23.45 27.30
C ILE A 1128 20.26 24.04 26.45
N ASN A 1129 20.99 23.23 25.65
CA ASN A 1129 22.04 23.74 24.75
C ASN A 1129 21.48 24.72 23.69
N ILE A 1130 20.28 24.46 23.18
CA ILE A 1130 19.57 25.36 22.25
C ILE A 1130 19.13 26.64 22.98
N ILE A 1131 18.57 26.52 24.20
CA ILE A 1131 18.12 27.66 25.01
C ILE A 1131 19.31 28.55 25.42
N THR A 1132 20.42 27.98 25.89
CA THR A 1132 21.62 28.75 26.30
C THR A 1132 22.35 29.35 25.10
N TYR A 1133 22.29 28.72 23.92
CA TYR A 1133 22.70 29.37 22.67
C TYR A 1133 21.84 30.62 22.38
N CYS A 1134 20.51 30.51 22.45
CA CYS A 1134 19.60 31.61 22.09
C CYS A 1134 19.56 32.74 23.13
N ILE A 1135 19.70 32.44 24.42
CA ILE A 1135 19.53 33.42 25.52
C ILE A 1135 20.87 33.92 26.07
N LEU A 1136 21.93 33.08 26.08
CA LEU A 1136 23.19 33.37 26.77
C LEU A 1136 24.40 33.45 25.83
N GLY A 1137 24.18 33.70 24.53
CA GLY A 1137 25.25 33.83 23.54
C GLY A 1137 26.34 34.85 23.91
N GLU A 1138 25.95 35.99 24.49
CA GLU A 1138 26.89 37.02 24.97
C GLU A 1138 27.48 36.71 26.36
N GLN A 1139 26.80 35.91 27.17
CA GLN A 1139 27.20 35.56 28.53
C GLN A 1139 27.96 34.21 28.57
N ARG A 1140 29.04 34.12 27.80
CA ARG A 1140 29.82 32.89 27.58
C ARG A 1140 30.19 32.14 28.86
N LEU A 1141 30.58 32.82 29.94
CA LEU A 1141 30.89 32.16 31.22
C LEU A 1141 29.65 31.48 31.81
N THR A 1142 28.54 32.22 31.95
CA THR A 1142 27.25 31.73 32.46
C THR A 1142 26.72 30.55 31.63
N LYS A 1143 26.81 30.65 30.30
CA LYS A 1143 26.48 29.57 29.36
C LYS A 1143 27.24 28.29 29.68
N ILE A 1144 28.58 28.35 29.74
CA ILE A 1144 29.39 27.13 29.95
C ILE A 1144 29.13 26.51 31.34
N TYR A 1145 28.87 27.32 32.38
CA TYR A 1145 28.46 26.80 33.70
C TYR A 1145 27.15 26.00 33.63
N ILE A 1146 26.12 26.52 32.95
CA ILE A 1146 24.81 25.88 32.81
C ILE A 1146 24.91 24.63 31.93
N ASP A 1147 25.55 24.75 30.76
CA ASP A 1147 25.75 23.66 29.80
C ASP A 1147 26.53 22.52 30.48
N PHE A 1148 27.62 22.80 31.18
CA PHE A 1148 28.39 21.78 31.90
C PHE A 1148 27.54 21.07 32.96
N SER A 1149 26.87 21.82 33.85
CA SER A 1149 26.12 21.23 34.96
C SER A 1149 24.95 20.37 34.49
N LEU A 1150 24.14 20.87 33.56
CA LEU A 1150 22.91 20.18 33.16
C LEU A 1150 23.17 19.01 32.20
N ASN A 1151 24.08 19.14 31.23
CA ASN A 1151 24.45 17.98 30.40
C ASN A 1151 25.13 16.88 31.24
N THR A 1152 25.97 17.24 32.22
CA THR A 1152 26.59 16.26 33.11
C THR A 1152 25.53 15.51 33.92
N ILE A 1153 24.55 16.21 34.51
CA ILE A 1153 23.40 15.58 35.19
C ILE A 1153 22.60 14.69 34.23
N CYS A 1154 22.32 15.16 33.01
CA CYS A 1154 21.64 14.41 31.95
C CYS A 1154 22.34 13.08 31.66
N TYR A 1155 23.54 13.12 31.05
CA TYR A 1155 24.20 11.91 30.54
C TYR A 1155 24.66 10.96 31.65
N PHE A 1156 25.04 11.47 32.82
CA PHE A 1156 25.34 10.62 33.97
C PHE A 1156 24.09 9.93 34.54
N SER A 1157 22.91 10.56 34.46
CA SER A 1157 21.64 9.89 34.83
C SER A 1157 21.27 8.76 33.85
N ILE A 1158 21.51 8.93 32.55
CA ILE A 1158 21.35 7.82 31.58
C ILE A 1158 22.34 6.69 31.91
N PHE A 1159 23.60 7.01 32.21
CA PHE A 1159 24.61 6.02 32.62
C PHE A 1159 24.22 5.26 33.89
N ILE A 1160 23.79 5.95 34.96
CA ILE A 1160 23.32 5.30 36.20
C ILE A 1160 22.15 4.37 35.89
N THR A 1161 21.13 4.85 35.17
CA THR A 1161 19.94 4.05 34.88
C THR A 1161 20.19 2.85 33.95
N PHE A 1162 21.24 2.89 33.14
CA PHE A 1162 21.69 1.76 32.32
C PHE A 1162 22.60 0.76 33.09
N SER A 1163 23.31 1.19 34.12
CA SER A 1163 24.35 0.40 34.80
C SER A 1163 23.91 -0.24 36.12
N TRP A 1164 23.00 0.40 36.87
CA TRP A 1164 22.71 0.03 38.27
C TRP A 1164 22.12 -1.38 38.44
N ASP A 1165 21.29 -1.84 37.49
CA ASP A 1165 20.64 -3.15 37.54
C ASP A 1165 21.68 -4.29 37.49
N LYS A 1166 22.68 -4.15 36.62
CA LYS A 1166 23.80 -5.07 36.46
C LYS A 1166 24.63 -5.13 37.75
N ILE A 1167 24.99 -3.98 38.31
CA ILE A 1167 25.72 -3.91 39.59
C ILE A 1167 24.89 -4.57 40.71
N TYR A 1168 23.61 -4.19 40.85
CA TYR A 1168 22.73 -4.66 41.91
C TYR A 1168 22.49 -6.17 41.86
N TYR A 1169 22.07 -6.72 40.72
CA TYR A 1169 21.75 -8.15 40.62
C TYR A 1169 23.01 -9.03 40.68
N ILE A 1170 24.16 -8.58 40.17
CA ILE A 1170 25.43 -9.32 40.31
C ILE A 1170 25.87 -9.36 41.78
N LEU A 1171 25.85 -8.23 42.49
CA LEU A 1171 26.18 -8.20 43.93
C LEU A 1171 25.19 -9.01 44.79
N LYS A 1172 23.91 -9.09 44.38
CA LYS A 1172 22.90 -9.98 45.00
C LYS A 1172 23.03 -11.46 44.62
N LYS A 1173 24.02 -11.84 43.78
CA LYS A 1173 24.16 -13.20 43.18
C LYS A 1173 22.94 -13.65 42.36
N GLN A 1174 22.16 -12.69 41.86
CA GLN A 1174 20.96 -12.84 41.04
C GLN A 1174 21.22 -12.54 39.54
N GLY A 1175 22.44 -12.17 39.15
CA GLY A 1175 22.81 -11.80 37.78
C GLY A 1175 22.60 -12.89 36.72
N ASN A 1176 22.38 -14.14 37.13
CA ASN A 1176 22.05 -15.27 36.26
C ASN A 1176 20.54 -15.62 36.19
N ASP A 1177 19.69 -15.01 37.02
CA ASP A 1177 18.24 -15.27 37.01
C ASP A 1177 17.55 -14.25 36.09
N SER A 1178 17.27 -14.69 34.85
CA SER A 1178 16.68 -13.85 33.80
C SER A 1178 15.30 -13.29 34.15
N THR A 1179 14.61 -13.88 35.13
CA THR A 1179 13.30 -13.39 35.61
C THR A 1179 13.36 -12.04 36.36
N HIS A 1180 14.56 -11.55 36.71
CA HIS A 1180 14.76 -10.26 37.38
C HIS A 1180 15.04 -9.08 36.42
N TYR A 1181 15.69 -9.33 35.28
CA TYR A 1181 16.10 -8.27 34.32
C TYR A 1181 15.39 -8.36 32.95
N PHE A 1182 14.49 -9.33 32.78
CA PHE A 1182 13.60 -9.44 31.63
C PHE A 1182 12.14 -9.47 32.08
N ILE A 1183 11.30 -8.63 31.45
CA ILE A 1183 9.91 -8.42 31.85
C ILE A 1183 9.01 -9.49 31.20
N PHE A 1184 8.57 -10.44 32.01
CA PHE A 1184 7.66 -11.51 31.64
C PHE A 1184 6.42 -11.52 32.55
N GLU A 1185 5.24 -11.79 32.00
CA GLU A 1185 3.98 -11.79 32.74
C GLU A 1185 3.73 -13.14 33.42
N ARG A 1186 3.85 -13.17 34.75
CA ARG A 1186 3.93 -14.42 35.54
C ARG A 1186 2.56 -15.04 35.89
N HIS A 1187 1.47 -14.28 35.78
CA HIS A 1187 0.14 -14.66 36.26
C HIS A 1187 -0.97 -14.18 35.31
N GLU A 1188 -2.05 -14.95 35.21
CA GLU A 1188 -3.30 -14.43 34.63
C GLU A 1188 -3.91 -13.32 35.50
N PHE A 1189 -4.75 -12.48 34.92
CA PHE A 1189 -5.56 -11.51 35.66
C PHE A 1189 -6.43 -12.22 36.70
N CYS A 1190 -6.04 -12.14 37.97
CA CYS A 1190 -6.70 -12.82 39.08
C CYS A 1190 -7.93 -12.01 39.51
N SER A 1191 -9.09 -12.39 38.99
CA SER A 1191 -10.38 -11.73 39.25
C SER A 1191 -10.75 -11.62 40.74
N LYS A 1192 -10.29 -12.54 41.59
CA LYS A 1192 -10.45 -12.44 43.06
C LYS A 1192 -9.75 -11.25 43.70
N HIS A 1193 -8.65 -10.76 43.12
CA HIS A 1193 -7.83 -9.68 43.67
C HIS A 1193 -7.59 -8.53 42.68
N ASN A 1194 -8.31 -8.54 41.55
CA ASN A 1194 -8.25 -7.56 40.46
C ASN A 1194 -6.82 -7.22 39.98
N SER A 1195 -5.91 -8.21 39.96
CA SER A 1195 -4.45 -8.00 39.90
C SER A 1195 -3.72 -9.12 39.15
N ASN A 1196 -2.67 -8.77 38.40
CA ASN A 1196 -1.76 -9.72 37.71
C ASN A 1196 -0.54 -10.09 38.58
N ILE A 1197 -0.59 -9.77 39.88
CA ILE A 1197 0.47 -10.05 40.88
C ILE A 1197 -0.06 -10.97 42.00
N CYS A 1198 -1.34 -11.34 41.93
CA CYS A 1198 -1.96 -12.31 42.83
C CYS A 1198 -1.43 -13.73 42.53
N GLY A 1199 -0.81 -14.38 43.52
CA GLY A 1199 -0.27 -15.74 43.39
C GLY A 1199 -1.29 -16.87 43.26
N CYS A 1200 -2.60 -16.58 43.19
CA CYS A 1200 -3.65 -17.60 43.16
C CYS A 1200 -3.88 -18.23 41.77
N LYS A 1201 -3.18 -17.78 40.73
CA LYS A 1201 -3.16 -18.39 39.39
C LYS A 1201 -1.73 -18.34 38.81
N ILE A 1202 -0.93 -19.34 39.15
CA ILE A 1202 0.39 -19.56 38.55
C ILE A 1202 0.23 -20.65 37.47
N ASN A 1203 0.11 -20.24 36.20
CA ASN A 1203 -0.10 -21.15 35.07
C ASN A 1203 1.17 -21.87 34.58
N LEU A 1204 2.36 -21.45 35.04
CA LEU A 1204 3.65 -21.94 34.57
C LEU A 1204 4.59 -22.13 35.77
N SER A 1205 5.34 -23.24 35.80
CA SER A 1205 6.43 -23.43 36.75
C SER A 1205 7.49 -22.33 36.58
N LYS A 1206 8.31 -22.06 37.62
CA LYS A 1206 9.42 -21.10 37.49
C LYS A 1206 10.34 -21.51 36.33
N GLU A 1207 10.58 -22.81 36.17
CA GLU A 1207 11.36 -23.40 35.10
C GLU A 1207 10.77 -23.10 33.71
N ASN A 1208 9.46 -23.28 33.51
CA ASN A 1208 8.80 -22.90 32.26
C ASN A 1208 8.85 -21.38 32.00
N ILE A 1209 8.84 -20.55 33.05
CA ILE A 1209 9.04 -19.10 32.90
C ILE A 1209 10.48 -18.79 32.47
N CYS A 1210 11.50 -19.39 33.09
CA CYS A 1210 12.90 -19.25 32.69
C CYS A 1210 13.11 -19.70 31.24
N ASN A 1211 12.67 -20.92 30.88
CA ASN A 1211 12.82 -21.46 29.52
C ASN A 1211 12.19 -20.54 28.45
N ASN A 1212 11.01 -19.97 28.73
CA ASN A 1212 10.39 -19.00 27.83
C ASN A 1212 11.19 -17.69 27.74
N ILE A 1213 11.67 -17.14 28.85
CA ILE A 1213 12.50 -15.92 28.85
C ILE A 1213 13.80 -16.16 28.08
N ASP A 1214 14.48 -17.27 28.33
CA ASP A 1214 15.78 -17.58 27.75
C ASP A 1214 15.68 -17.83 26.24
N ASN A 1215 14.59 -18.46 25.77
CA ASN A 1215 14.24 -18.55 24.34
C ASN A 1215 14.05 -17.15 23.70
N TYR A 1216 13.37 -16.22 24.36
CA TYR A 1216 13.26 -14.84 23.88
C TYR A 1216 14.62 -14.10 23.92
N ILE A 1217 15.44 -14.33 24.94
CA ILE A 1217 16.80 -13.76 25.00
C ILE A 1217 17.68 -14.30 23.85
N ILE A 1218 17.50 -15.57 23.44
CA ILE A 1218 18.13 -16.13 22.23
C ILE A 1218 17.63 -15.41 20.97
N LEU A 1219 16.32 -15.10 20.84
CA LEU A 1219 15.81 -14.27 19.74
C LEU A 1219 16.45 -12.88 19.70
N TYR A 1220 16.56 -12.19 20.84
CA TYR A 1220 17.24 -10.89 20.92
C TYR A 1220 18.71 -10.99 20.47
N LYS A 1221 19.42 -12.06 20.86
CA LYS A 1221 20.79 -12.34 20.40
C LYS A 1221 20.82 -12.58 18.88
N MET A 1222 19.98 -13.45 18.33
CA MET A 1222 19.91 -13.75 16.87
C MET A 1222 19.52 -12.53 16.02
N CYS A 1223 18.76 -11.59 16.56
CA CYS A 1223 18.44 -10.31 15.91
C CYS A 1223 19.59 -9.29 15.97
N SER A 1224 20.56 -9.49 16.87
CA SER A 1224 21.65 -8.54 17.14
C SER A 1224 23.03 -9.01 16.66
N THR A 1225 23.20 -10.30 16.33
CA THR A 1225 24.38 -10.78 15.62
C THR A 1225 24.26 -10.44 14.13
N LEU A 1226 25.18 -9.59 13.66
CA LEU A 1226 25.60 -9.60 12.26
C LEU A 1226 26.32 -10.93 12.03
N HIS A 1227 25.87 -11.67 11.02
CA HIS A 1227 26.31 -13.01 10.65
C HIS A 1227 26.45 -13.09 9.14
#